data_AF-A0A6A9UY81-F1
#
_entry.id   AF-A0A6A9UY81-F1
#
_cell.length_a   1.000
_cell.length_b   1.000
_cell.length_c   1.000
_cell.angle_alpha   90.00
_cell.angle_beta   90.00
_cell.angle_gamma   90.00
#
_symmetry.space_group_name_H-M   'P 1'
#
loop_
_entity.id
_entity.type
_entity.pdbx_description
1 polymer ?
#
loop_
_entity_poly.entity_id
_entity_poly.type
_entity_poly.pdbx_seq_one_letter_code
_entity_poly.pdbx_strand_id
1 'polypeptide(L)'
;MEPAAHGAGTDERRAQRLARGGRQPHPPLRDRGVRPDAQRHDRVLEGRRHAPGLLQPGAAVQAAVQRRHGGHQRRRRLPGLDPVHPRQPGQRGVRAGADAGLQPRRQRPGPLAPGQRHLLDHHDQAAGRPRAAQGDPAGAQLAGRPVRHRGVPVPALRAGGGRPREGRRRQPGAHQDRHHEHRAADPLPGRQPVHHLPARPAAGRRLPARLPVAGHPHRHREPGGGAVLQHRGHGQRPGGQEVHRRGQRDRAGTAALLAAGRAGRRLAQRGRGQDAGRVPGAAADRRRRTPVSVTAAGRGSAVPRIAEAVADLGQDRHRSPRTGWTREHHERVADLSLLALRRWASPGRARFDLPGPASAAGRASDGLEGFARSFLTVGFRLAGSDDDPHDHAGFYAGGLAAGTDPSAPDRWPRLEETRQARVEAAAVAIALHETRSRIWDHLAPGVQERVVDWLAGSVGAEYGDNNWRWFQNVTQAFLRTVGGPHDEAEVAANVGYLDDCYLGDGWYTDGRPDGRAGNVDWYNAWVMQLFSLWWCRILGEAAPQGALERYRRRLSDLLPQLVQLFGTDGAPLFQGRSLVYRFATTGALWAGPLFGVDTVAPGRVREVGSATLRHFVEHGCYDEHDLLSLGWFGRHEPMRQPYSGPGSPYWASLGFAGLALPADHPVWTEPEPDEPAVEGVTAVRPVGWLVGRSGDGVVRVVNHGVDHSGAAAAAEDPMYCRLAYSSATGPVPSSPRPGVPVVDNLVALRDEAGRWSQRRPLTTTVVGDRVAGSAHEVVLLDADDRLTPVPGAVLQTWSVLRGPVEVRLARLRTDEGLPPPAATLVLSGWATPTRDVHRAPAVSAVTPLLGELRTGSSLHEAENPFGAALRVPWAETVGPVRPGVLHAVAVVLAEEEPPLPEVRLGPGGVEVRWPDGGRDVVDVG
;
A
#
# COMPACT_ATOMS: atom_id res chain seq x y z
N MET A 1 -5.96 -32.39 -47.09
CA MET A 1 -4.92 -33.14 -47.82
C MET A 1 -3.90 -33.60 -46.80
N GLU A 2 -3.67 -34.90 -46.67
CA GLU A 2 -2.28 -35.40 -46.65
C GLU A 2 -1.78 -35.45 -48.10
N PRO A 3 -0.45 -35.49 -48.33
CA PRO A 3 0.28 -36.77 -48.46
C PRO A 3 1.65 -36.75 -47.75
N ALA A 4 2.45 -37.83 -47.61
CA ALA A 4 2.29 -39.30 -47.69
C ALA A 4 3.52 -39.90 -46.94
N ALA A 5 3.38 -40.86 -46.01
CA ALA A 5 3.33 -42.33 -46.20
C ALA A 5 4.57 -42.99 -46.84
N HIS A 6 5.14 -44.02 -46.21
CA HIS A 6 5.59 -45.30 -46.85
C HIS A 6 6.06 -46.37 -45.82
N GLY A 7 5.80 -47.65 -46.12
CA GLY A 7 6.38 -48.83 -45.45
C GLY A 7 5.65 -49.34 -44.19
N ALA A 8 5.36 -50.63 -43.94
CA ALA A 8 5.02 -51.85 -44.70
C ALA A 8 5.35 -53.06 -43.79
N GLY A 9 4.41 -53.96 -43.48
CA GLY A 9 4.69 -55.11 -42.59
C GLY A 9 3.49 -55.99 -42.21
N THR A 10 3.43 -57.16 -42.85
CA THR A 10 2.70 -58.42 -42.53
C THR A 10 2.84 -58.92 -41.08
N ASP A 11 1.97 -59.76 -40.48
CA ASP A 11 0.63 -60.30 -40.82
C ASP A 11 0.02 -61.06 -39.59
N GLU A 12 -1.27 -61.43 -39.68
CA GLU A 12 -1.96 -62.59 -39.05
C GLU A 12 -1.92 -62.85 -37.52
N ARG A 13 -3.04 -62.58 -36.79
CA ARG A 13 -4.05 -63.62 -36.39
C ARG A 13 -5.19 -63.16 -35.44
N ARG A 14 -6.34 -63.84 -35.64
CA ARG A 14 -7.58 -64.04 -34.81
C ARG A 14 -7.57 -63.62 -33.32
N ALA A 15 -8.70 -63.31 -32.65
CA ALA A 15 -10.14 -63.05 -32.97
C ALA A 15 -10.82 -62.57 -31.63
N GLN A 16 -12.09 -62.15 -31.47
CA GLN A 16 -13.38 -62.53 -32.06
C GLN A 16 -14.37 -61.34 -32.17
N ARG A 17 -15.66 -61.59 -32.47
CA ARG A 17 -16.68 -60.60 -32.82
C ARG A 17 -17.76 -60.43 -31.75
N LEU A 18 -18.34 -59.24 -31.67
CA LEU A 18 -19.80 -59.07 -31.44
C LEU A 18 -20.36 -58.11 -32.50
N ALA A 19 -21.60 -58.35 -32.95
CA ALA A 19 -22.26 -57.60 -34.03
C ALA A 19 -23.78 -57.88 -34.06
N ARG A 20 -24.52 -57.05 -34.82
CA ARG A 20 -26.01 -56.96 -34.94
C ARG A 20 -26.62 -56.19 -33.74
N GLY A 21 -27.60 -55.28 -33.89
CA GLY A 21 -28.31 -54.72 -35.07
C GLY A 21 -29.80 -54.46 -34.72
N GLY A 22 -30.56 -53.51 -35.29
CA GLY A 22 -30.32 -52.48 -36.31
C GLY A 22 -31.68 -51.89 -36.80
N ARG A 23 -31.69 -51.10 -37.90
CA ARG A 23 -32.87 -50.49 -38.62
C ARG A 23 -33.55 -49.30 -37.88
N GLN A 24 -33.62 -48.06 -38.43
CA GLN A 24 -34.32 -47.49 -39.63
C GLN A 24 -35.75 -46.96 -39.32
N PRO A 25 -36.32 -45.93 -40.04
CA PRO A 25 -36.22 -45.71 -41.50
C PRO A 25 -36.08 -44.25 -42.06
N HIS A 26 -35.99 -44.18 -43.40
CA HIS A 26 -36.17 -43.02 -44.32
C HIS A 26 -37.66 -42.98 -44.82
N PRO A 27 -38.14 -42.25 -45.89
CA PRO A 27 -37.51 -41.47 -46.99
C PRO A 27 -38.27 -40.13 -47.30
N PRO A 28 -38.30 -39.50 -48.51
CA PRO A 28 -37.54 -39.69 -49.78
C PRO A 28 -36.95 -38.42 -50.48
N LEU A 29 -35.94 -38.65 -51.36
CA LEU A 29 -35.73 -38.19 -52.77
C LEU A 29 -36.34 -36.83 -53.25
N ARG A 30 -35.77 -36.00 -54.15
CA ARG A 30 -34.67 -36.04 -55.18
C ARG A 30 -34.44 -34.58 -55.71
N ASP A 31 -33.60 -34.16 -56.68
CA ASP A 31 -32.56 -34.68 -57.60
C ASP A 31 -31.67 -33.49 -58.11
N ARG A 32 -30.42 -33.71 -58.56
CA ARG A 32 -29.50 -32.79 -59.33
C ARG A 32 -29.03 -31.47 -58.66
N GLY A 33 -27.79 -30.98 -58.86
CA GLY A 33 -26.58 -31.56 -59.47
C GLY A 33 -25.44 -30.55 -59.73
N VAL A 34 -24.20 -31.07 -59.91
CA VAL A 34 -22.97 -30.41 -60.46
C VAL A 34 -22.13 -29.50 -59.51
N ARG A 35 -20.80 -29.55 -59.72
CA ARG A 35 -19.63 -28.82 -59.13
C ARG A 35 -18.80 -28.23 -60.32
N PRO A 36 -17.82 -27.28 -60.19
CA PRO A 36 -16.76 -27.21 -59.16
C PRO A 36 -16.21 -25.79 -58.83
N ASP A 37 -14.95 -25.72 -58.38
CA ASP A 37 -14.17 -24.58 -57.88
C ASP A 37 -13.63 -23.54 -58.91
N ALA A 38 -13.06 -22.47 -58.34
CA ALA A 38 -11.88 -21.69 -58.77
C ALA A 38 -12.00 -20.38 -59.58
N GLN A 39 -11.56 -19.29 -58.92
CA GLN A 39 -10.83 -18.09 -59.39
C GLN A 39 -10.88 -17.65 -60.88
N ARG A 40 -11.22 -16.37 -61.16
CA ARG A 40 -10.25 -15.29 -61.53
C ARG A 40 -10.89 -13.95 -62.01
N HIS A 41 -10.28 -12.84 -61.57
CA HIS A 41 -10.02 -11.54 -62.25
C HIS A 41 -11.11 -10.57 -62.81
N ASP A 42 -10.91 -9.30 -62.41
CA ASP A 42 -10.78 -8.07 -63.24
C ASP A 42 -11.97 -7.11 -63.55
N ARG A 43 -11.66 -5.81 -63.30
CA ARG A 43 -12.02 -4.56 -64.03
C ARG A 43 -13.42 -3.93 -63.87
N VAL A 44 -13.60 -2.61 -64.05
CA VAL A 44 -12.76 -1.39 -63.78
C VAL A 44 -13.66 -0.12 -63.89
N LEU A 45 -13.09 1.10 -63.79
CA LEU A 45 -13.69 2.46 -63.89
C LEU A 45 -14.20 3.01 -62.53
N GLU A 46 -13.59 4.06 -61.96
CA GLU A 46 -13.66 5.51 -62.30
C GLU A 46 -15.01 6.16 -61.92
N GLY A 47 -15.09 7.32 -61.26
CA GLY A 47 -14.04 8.17 -60.66
C GLY A 47 -14.35 9.68 -60.77
N ARG A 48 -14.18 10.44 -59.68
CA ARG A 48 -14.07 11.94 -59.70
C ARG A 48 -13.58 12.50 -58.36
N ARG A 49 -12.93 13.66 -58.41
CA ARG A 49 -12.45 14.45 -57.25
C ARG A 49 -13.33 15.68 -57.07
N HIS A 50 -13.51 16.16 -55.85
CA HIS A 50 -13.68 17.59 -55.55
C HIS A 50 -13.14 17.92 -54.15
N ALA A 51 -12.42 19.04 -54.05
CA ALA A 51 -12.23 19.80 -52.81
C ALA A 51 -13.08 21.09 -52.94
N PRO A 52 -13.53 21.67 -51.81
CA PRO A 52 -12.75 22.75 -51.17
C PRO A 52 -12.73 22.63 -49.62
N GLY A 53 -11.99 23.46 -48.88
CA GLY A 53 -11.14 24.58 -49.28
C GLY A 53 -10.31 25.14 -48.12
N LEU A 54 -9.48 26.15 -48.38
CA LEU A 54 -8.64 26.78 -47.35
C LEU A 54 -9.44 27.77 -46.49
N LEU A 55 -9.11 27.83 -45.19
CA LEU A 55 -9.23 29.04 -44.39
C LEU A 55 -7.97 29.21 -43.52
N GLN A 56 -7.12 30.16 -43.94
CA GLN A 56 -6.14 30.83 -43.09
C GLN A 56 -6.80 32.07 -42.49
N PRO A 57 -6.50 32.38 -41.22
CA PRO A 57 -5.99 33.70 -40.88
C PRO A 57 -4.68 33.53 -40.08
N GLY A 58 -3.59 34.24 -40.35
CA GLY A 58 -3.53 35.65 -40.74
C GLY A 58 -2.81 36.39 -39.62
N ALA A 59 -1.50 36.61 -39.79
CA ALA A 59 -0.64 37.32 -38.82
C ALA A 59 -0.55 38.82 -39.13
N ALA A 60 0.10 39.58 -38.22
CA ALA A 60 0.08 41.05 -38.09
C ALA A 60 -1.27 41.57 -37.54
N VAL A 61 -1.31 42.61 -36.68
CA VAL A 61 -0.39 43.76 -36.54
C VAL A 61 0.33 43.82 -35.18
N GLN A 62 1.54 44.37 -35.16
CA GLN A 62 2.35 44.65 -33.96
C GLN A 62 2.18 46.10 -33.43
N ALA A 63 2.72 46.33 -32.22
CA ALA A 63 3.30 47.61 -31.76
C ALA A 63 2.38 48.74 -31.22
N ALA A 64 1.83 48.52 -30.03
CA ALA A 64 1.96 49.44 -28.86
C ALA A 64 1.67 48.61 -27.58
N VAL A 65 2.35 48.73 -26.44
CA VAL A 65 3.11 49.86 -25.86
C VAL A 65 4.46 49.37 -25.29
N GLN A 66 5.55 50.09 -25.58
CA GLN A 66 6.79 50.05 -24.76
C GLN A 66 6.73 51.09 -23.63
N ARG A 67 7.59 50.93 -22.60
CA ARG A 67 7.71 51.74 -21.35
C ARG A 67 6.66 51.31 -20.30
N ARG A 68 7.03 50.89 -19.08
CA ARG A 68 8.23 51.17 -18.27
C ARG A 68 8.66 50.00 -17.37
N HIS A 69 9.96 49.88 -17.12
CA HIS A 69 10.45 49.34 -15.84
C HIS A 69 10.30 50.37 -14.71
N GLY A 70 10.16 49.89 -13.48
CA GLY A 70 9.99 50.71 -12.28
C GLY A 70 8.54 51.18 -12.09
N GLY A 71 7.96 51.08 -10.90
CA GLY A 71 8.53 50.61 -9.64
C GLY A 71 7.65 51.06 -8.46
N HIS A 72 8.20 50.97 -7.24
CA HIS A 72 7.55 51.40 -6.00
C HIS A 72 6.25 50.68 -5.60
N GLN A 73 6.44 49.63 -4.80
CA GLN A 73 5.74 49.63 -3.50
C GLN A 73 5.93 51.00 -2.81
N ARG A 74 4.87 51.59 -2.26
CA ARG A 74 4.99 52.71 -1.30
C ARG A 74 4.16 52.49 -0.05
N ARG A 75 4.81 51.90 0.96
CA ARG A 75 4.49 52.18 2.37
C ARG A 75 4.53 53.69 2.59
N ARG A 76 3.61 54.25 3.38
CA ARG A 76 3.91 55.50 4.12
C ARG A 76 4.67 55.14 5.41
N ARG A 77 5.55 56.04 5.84
CA ARG A 77 6.51 55.83 6.94
C ARG A 77 6.02 56.46 8.24
N LEU A 78 6.45 55.91 9.36
CA LEU A 78 7.15 56.68 10.40
C LEU A 78 8.52 56.02 10.67
N PRO A 79 9.53 56.72 11.23
CA PRO A 79 10.93 56.36 11.01
C PRO A 79 11.76 56.03 12.28
N GLY A 80 12.92 55.40 12.06
CA GLY A 80 14.13 55.64 12.84
C GLY A 80 14.57 54.54 13.81
N LEU A 81 15.54 53.71 13.40
CA LEU A 81 16.95 53.81 13.79
C LEU A 81 17.79 52.72 13.09
N ASP A 82 19.10 52.96 12.95
CA ASP A 82 20.06 52.18 12.16
C ASP A 82 21.04 51.34 13.05
N PRO A 83 21.87 50.44 12.48
CA PRO A 83 22.23 49.17 13.15
C PRO A 83 23.57 49.15 13.91
N VAL A 84 23.82 48.02 14.59
CA VAL A 84 25.12 47.67 15.20
C VAL A 84 25.61 46.31 14.66
N HIS A 85 26.89 46.25 14.27
CA HIS A 85 27.56 45.04 13.76
C HIS A 85 27.90 44.00 14.86
N PRO A 86 28.09 42.72 14.49
CA PRO A 86 28.63 41.70 15.39
C PRO A 86 30.13 41.92 15.67
N ARG A 87 30.64 41.33 16.76
CA ARG A 87 32.09 41.21 17.02
C ARG A 87 32.47 39.79 17.47
N GLN A 88 33.65 39.36 17.04
CA GLN A 88 34.30 38.11 17.41
C GLN A 88 35.04 38.22 18.78
N PRO A 89 35.54 37.11 19.37
CA PRO A 89 35.88 37.05 20.79
C PRO A 89 37.23 37.68 21.16
N GLY A 90 37.35 38.13 22.42
CA GLY A 90 38.60 38.54 23.07
C GLY A 90 38.95 37.65 24.25
N GLN A 91 40.25 37.46 24.51
CA GLN A 91 40.76 36.68 25.65
C GLN A 91 40.99 37.54 26.91
N ARG A 92 41.12 36.87 28.06
CA ARG A 92 41.64 37.37 29.37
C ARG A 92 40.70 38.34 30.12
N GLY A 93 40.45 38.19 31.42
CA GLY A 93 40.76 37.10 32.36
C GLY A 93 40.77 37.54 33.83
N VAL A 94 41.09 36.60 34.74
CA VAL A 94 41.69 36.83 36.08
C VAL A 94 40.79 37.42 37.21
N ARG A 95 40.43 36.54 38.18
CA ARG A 95 40.17 36.80 39.63
C ARG A 95 38.91 37.61 40.02
N ALA A 96 38.37 37.54 41.25
CA ALA A 96 38.47 36.56 42.37
C ALA A 96 37.32 36.80 43.40
N GLY A 97 37.23 35.98 44.46
CA GLY A 97 36.17 36.01 45.49
C GLY A 97 35.12 34.91 45.23
N ALA A 98 34.75 34.00 46.14
CA ALA A 98 34.75 33.97 47.62
C ALA A 98 33.75 34.98 48.24
N ASP A 99 32.98 34.65 49.29
CA ASP A 99 32.90 33.39 50.04
C ASP A 99 31.55 33.25 50.78
N ALA A 100 31.21 32.03 51.26
CA ALA A 100 30.11 31.72 52.19
C ALA A 100 28.66 32.12 51.76
N GLY A 101 27.58 31.67 52.41
CA GLY A 101 27.44 30.59 53.39
C GLY A 101 26.03 30.50 54.00
N LEU A 102 25.53 29.27 54.15
CA LEU A 102 24.55 28.81 55.17
C LEU A 102 23.33 29.69 55.55
N GLN A 103 22.17 29.37 54.95
CA GLN A 103 20.91 29.06 55.68
C GLN A 103 20.24 30.20 56.53
N PRO A 104 19.17 29.94 57.30
CA PRO A 104 17.90 29.27 56.93
C PRO A 104 16.64 30.08 57.34
N ARG A 105 15.44 29.67 56.88
CA ARG A 105 14.28 29.20 57.71
C ARG A 105 12.93 29.27 56.99
N ARG A 106 12.01 28.41 57.44
CA ARG A 106 10.56 28.46 57.16
C ARG A 106 9.89 29.39 58.19
N GLN A 107 8.75 30.00 57.85
CA GLN A 107 7.47 29.71 58.52
C GLN A 107 6.24 30.31 57.82
N ARG A 108 5.06 29.77 58.18
CA ARG A 108 3.68 30.15 57.80
C ARG A 108 3.11 31.10 58.89
N PRO A 109 2.05 31.93 58.69
CA PRO A 109 0.68 31.44 58.38
C PRO A 109 -0.24 32.38 57.55
N GLY A 110 -1.51 31.97 57.36
CA GLY A 110 -2.67 32.84 57.06
C GLY A 110 -3.51 33.05 58.33
N PRO A 111 -4.87 33.13 58.32
CA PRO A 111 -5.83 33.03 57.19
C PRO A 111 -6.99 34.09 57.28
N LEU A 112 -8.20 33.75 56.76
CA LEU A 112 -9.55 34.35 56.98
C LEU A 112 -10.20 35.24 55.88
N ALA A 113 -11.54 35.30 55.94
CA ALA A 113 -12.56 36.00 55.13
C ALA A 113 -13.71 36.43 56.12
N PRO A 114 -14.99 36.81 55.79
CA PRO A 114 -15.72 36.91 54.49
C PRO A 114 -16.75 38.09 54.32
N GLY A 115 -17.47 38.13 53.17
CA GLY A 115 -18.83 38.73 53.01
C GLY A 115 -18.94 40.26 52.85
N GLN A 116 -20.12 40.87 52.59
CA GLN A 116 -21.36 40.40 51.91
C GLN A 116 -22.31 41.59 51.54
N ARG A 117 -23.00 41.54 50.38
CA ARG A 117 -24.27 42.23 49.98
C ARG A 117 -24.42 43.78 50.04
N HIS A 118 -25.03 44.37 48.99
CA HIS A 118 -26.24 45.23 49.06
C HIS A 118 -26.86 45.58 47.68
N LEU A 119 -28.19 45.82 47.70
CA LEU A 119 -29.14 46.67 46.94
C LEU A 119 -28.77 47.35 45.58
N LEU A 120 -29.70 47.76 44.68
CA LEU A 120 -31.11 47.39 44.34
C LEU A 120 -31.57 48.15 43.05
N ASP A 121 -32.77 47.81 42.53
CA ASP A 121 -33.77 48.64 41.79
C ASP A 121 -33.54 49.29 40.40
N HIS A 122 -34.46 48.96 39.46
CA HIS A 122 -35.41 49.81 38.66
C HIS A 122 -34.99 51.17 38.01
N HIS A 123 -35.63 51.69 36.93
CA HIS A 123 -36.80 51.29 36.11
C HIS A 123 -36.74 51.87 34.66
N ASP A 124 -37.80 51.67 33.88
CA ASP A 124 -38.03 52.07 32.47
C ASP A 124 -38.23 53.58 32.21
N GLN A 125 -37.93 54.02 30.98
CA GLN A 125 -38.88 54.56 29.96
C GLN A 125 -38.08 55.05 28.71
N ALA A 126 -38.47 54.79 27.44
CA ALA A 126 -39.60 55.32 26.66
C ALA A 126 -39.56 56.86 26.47
N ALA A 127 -39.79 57.46 25.29
CA ALA A 127 -39.87 56.97 23.90
C ALA A 127 -39.74 58.17 22.92
N GLY A 128 -39.50 57.97 21.61
CA GLY A 128 -39.66 59.06 20.63
C GLY A 128 -39.07 58.83 19.22
N ARG A 129 -39.88 59.10 18.18
CA ARG A 129 -39.42 59.42 16.81
C ARG A 129 -39.53 60.93 16.60
N PRO A 130 -38.75 61.51 15.66
CA PRO A 130 -39.42 62.20 14.55
C PRO A 130 -38.85 61.83 13.16
N ARG A 131 -39.27 62.59 12.13
CA ARG A 131 -38.97 62.41 10.70
C ARG A 131 -38.07 63.53 10.16
N ALA A 132 -37.60 63.35 8.92
CA ALA A 132 -37.34 64.41 7.91
C ALA A 132 -36.12 65.34 8.13
N ALA A 133 -35.54 65.97 7.10
CA ALA A 133 -35.51 65.72 5.64
C ALA A 133 -34.45 66.64 4.96
N GLN A 134 -34.40 66.61 3.62
CA GLN A 134 -33.70 67.51 2.68
C GLN A 134 -32.20 67.20 2.43
N GLY A 135 -31.69 67.35 1.19
CA GLY A 135 -32.39 67.72 -0.05
C GLY A 135 -31.60 67.43 -1.33
N ASP A 136 -32.33 67.04 -2.37
CA ASP A 136 -31.90 67.01 -3.79
C ASP A 136 -31.90 68.45 -4.37
N PRO A 137 -31.35 68.72 -5.57
CA PRO A 137 -32.29 68.84 -6.69
C PRO A 137 -31.79 68.49 -8.12
N ALA A 138 -32.77 68.10 -8.93
CA ALA A 138 -33.01 68.49 -10.34
C ALA A 138 -32.48 67.58 -11.47
N GLY A 139 -33.42 66.88 -12.12
CA GLY A 139 -33.23 66.17 -13.40
C GLY A 139 -34.48 65.50 -13.99
N ALA A 140 -35.69 65.86 -13.55
CA ALA A 140 -36.95 65.23 -13.99
C ALA A 140 -37.51 65.85 -15.30
N GLN A 141 -38.27 65.12 -16.13
CA GLN A 141 -39.76 65.09 -16.26
C GLN A 141 -40.08 64.49 -17.66
N LEU A 142 -41.27 64.05 -18.12
CA LEU A 142 -42.60 63.62 -17.63
C LEU A 142 -43.29 62.93 -18.86
N ALA A 143 -44.39 62.16 -18.85
CA ALA A 143 -45.35 61.65 -17.86
C ALA A 143 -45.75 60.18 -18.27
N GLY A 144 -46.88 59.55 -17.92
CA GLY A 144 -48.05 59.95 -17.12
C GLY A 144 -49.07 58.81 -16.88
N ARG A 145 -50.01 59.05 -15.95
CA ARG A 145 -51.21 58.23 -15.61
C ARG A 145 -52.43 58.75 -16.44
N PRO A 146 -53.71 58.30 -16.31
CA PRO A 146 -54.32 57.28 -15.42
C PRO A 146 -55.42 56.37 -16.03
N VAL A 147 -56.05 55.55 -15.16
CA VAL A 147 -57.44 54.98 -15.17
C VAL A 147 -58.40 55.30 -16.34
N ARG A 148 -59.00 54.26 -16.97
CA ARG A 148 -60.46 54.12 -17.29
C ARG A 148 -60.86 52.71 -17.84
N HIS A 149 -62.16 52.50 -18.12
CA HIS A 149 -62.86 51.21 -18.34
C HIS A 149 -63.37 50.97 -19.80
N ARG A 150 -63.81 49.72 -20.07
CA ARG A 150 -64.55 49.15 -21.26
C ARG A 150 -63.64 48.72 -22.44
N GLY A 151 -63.88 47.61 -23.16
CA GLY A 151 -64.84 46.47 -23.06
C GLY A 151 -64.36 45.29 -23.98
N VAL A 152 -64.58 44.00 -23.71
CA VAL A 152 -65.84 43.19 -23.82
C VAL A 152 -66.28 42.94 -25.29
N PRO A 153 -66.76 41.75 -25.75
CA PRO A 153 -67.00 40.44 -25.08
C PRO A 153 -66.40 39.17 -25.75
N VAL A 154 -66.31 38.05 -25.01
CA VAL A 154 -66.79 36.68 -25.38
C VAL A 154 -67.17 35.98 -24.03
N PRO A 155 -68.27 35.20 -23.91
CA PRO A 155 -68.91 34.95 -22.61
C PRO A 155 -68.59 33.61 -21.93
N ALA A 156 -69.14 33.45 -20.72
CA ALA A 156 -69.08 32.24 -19.90
C ALA A 156 -70.40 31.43 -19.91
N LEU A 157 -70.45 30.43 -19.02
CA LEU A 157 -71.61 29.67 -18.49
C LEU A 157 -72.04 28.34 -19.15
N ARG A 158 -72.14 27.35 -18.26
CA ARG A 158 -73.13 26.26 -18.14
C ARG A 158 -73.16 25.11 -19.14
N ALA A 159 -72.77 23.96 -18.57
CA ALA A 159 -73.60 22.75 -18.47
C ALA A 159 -73.95 21.99 -19.76
N GLY A 160 -74.61 20.83 -19.57
CA GLY A 160 -74.90 19.87 -20.64
C GLY A 160 -73.90 18.73 -20.65
N GLY A 161 -74.22 17.63 -19.97
CA GLY A 161 -73.59 16.34 -20.26
C GLY A 161 -74.14 15.75 -21.56
N GLY A 162 -73.72 14.54 -21.92
CA GLY A 162 -74.39 13.78 -22.97
C GLY A 162 -73.46 13.05 -23.92
N ARG A 163 -73.46 11.72 -23.78
CA ARG A 163 -73.20 10.79 -24.88
C ARG A 163 -74.17 11.07 -26.05
N PRO A 164 -73.77 10.81 -27.30
CA PRO A 164 -74.21 9.55 -27.92
C PRO A 164 -73.19 8.42 -27.70
N ARG A 165 -73.53 7.15 -27.37
CA ARG A 165 -74.63 6.25 -27.80
C ARG A 165 -74.47 5.83 -29.27
N GLU A 166 -74.59 4.56 -29.64
CA GLU A 166 -74.76 3.27 -28.93
C GLU A 166 -74.39 2.16 -29.94
N GLY A 167 -74.00 0.93 -29.60
CA GLY A 167 -73.86 0.24 -28.31
C GLY A 167 -73.62 -1.28 -28.55
N ARG A 168 -73.91 -2.12 -27.55
CA ARG A 168 -73.67 -3.60 -27.49
C ARG A 168 -72.20 -3.99 -27.14
N ARG A 169 -71.92 -4.99 -26.31
CA ARG A 169 -72.77 -5.88 -25.47
C ARG A 169 -71.94 -6.59 -24.37
N ARG A 170 -72.45 -6.66 -23.11
CA ARG A 170 -72.12 -7.61 -22.01
C ARG A 170 -70.65 -7.62 -21.50
N GLN A 171 -70.32 -8.06 -20.27
CA GLN A 171 -71.03 -8.11 -18.97
C GLN A 171 -69.95 -8.00 -17.83
N PRO A 172 -70.30 -7.59 -16.58
CA PRO A 172 -69.31 -7.15 -15.59
C PRO A 172 -69.10 -8.09 -14.38
N GLY A 173 -68.12 -7.78 -13.53
CA GLY A 173 -68.00 -8.36 -12.19
C GLY A 173 -66.86 -7.76 -11.34
N ALA A 174 -67.19 -6.79 -10.49
CA ALA A 174 -66.30 -6.29 -9.42
C ALA A 174 -67.13 -5.56 -8.35
N HIS A 175 -66.93 -5.88 -7.06
CA HIS A 175 -67.10 -4.93 -5.94
C HIS A 175 -66.62 -5.52 -4.60
N GLN A 176 -66.28 -4.63 -3.66
CA GLN A 176 -66.28 -4.89 -2.21
C GLN A 176 -67.69 -4.59 -1.66
N ASP A 177 -68.17 -5.33 -0.64
CA ASP A 177 -68.42 -4.78 0.72
C ASP A 177 -68.86 -5.86 1.76
N ARG A 178 -69.13 -5.43 3.01
CA ARG A 178 -69.39 -6.23 4.24
C ARG A 178 -70.83 -6.80 4.36
N HIS A 179 -71.08 -7.77 5.27
CA HIS A 179 -71.89 -7.60 6.51
C HIS A 179 -72.25 -8.88 7.32
N HIS A 180 -72.53 -8.68 8.63
CA HIS A 180 -73.30 -9.46 9.64
C HIS A 180 -72.90 -10.88 10.15
N GLU A 181 -72.60 -10.92 11.46
CA GLU A 181 -73.15 -11.81 12.54
C GLU A 181 -73.07 -13.36 12.46
N HIS A 182 -72.92 -14.12 13.57
CA HIS A 182 -73.64 -13.99 14.85
C HIS A 182 -72.97 -14.78 16.02
N ARG A 183 -73.24 -14.37 17.29
CA ARG A 183 -73.07 -15.08 18.60
C ARG A 183 -71.69 -15.38 19.25
N ALA A 184 -71.43 -14.61 20.31
CA ALA A 184 -71.22 -15.04 21.72
C ALA A 184 -69.90 -15.73 22.19
N ALA A 185 -69.06 -14.95 22.90
CA ALA A 185 -68.88 -15.08 24.37
C ALA A 185 -68.17 -13.84 24.98
N ASP A 186 -68.50 -13.50 26.22
CA ASP A 186 -68.02 -12.36 27.05
C ASP A 186 -67.39 -12.92 28.36
N PRO A 187 -66.77 -12.13 29.28
CA PRO A 187 -65.96 -10.90 29.12
C PRO A 187 -64.73 -10.76 30.10
N LEU A 188 -63.72 -9.95 29.74
CA LEU A 188 -62.99 -8.93 30.56
C LEU A 188 -62.40 -9.27 31.99
N PRO A 189 -61.75 -8.32 32.73
CA PRO A 189 -60.73 -7.30 32.40
C PRO A 189 -59.46 -7.32 33.32
N GLY A 190 -58.40 -6.54 33.00
CA GLY A 190 -57.14 -6.52 33.77
C GLY A 190 -56.32 -5.21 33.87
N ARG A 191 -56.96 -4.02 33.83
CA ARG A 191 -56.46 -2.65 34.18
C ARG A 191 -54.96 -2.25 34.04
N GLN A 192 -54.71 -1.44 33.01
CA GLN A 192 -53.97 -0.15 32.90
C GLN A 192 -52.97 0.42 33.97
N PRO A 193 -52.08 1.36 33.55
CA PRO A 193 -50.94 1.88 34.34
C PRO A 193 -51.17 3.24 35.03
N VAL A 194 -50.15 3.77 35.74
CA VAL A 194 -50.10 5.12 36.33
C VAL A 194 -48.71 5.77 36.15
N HIS A 195 -48.65 7.07 35.84
CA HIS A 195 -47.42 7.88 35.76
C HIS A 195 -47.09 8.58 37.11
N HIS A 196 -45.81 8.93 37.34
CA HIS A 196 -45.31 10.29 37.69
C HIS A 196 -44.04 10.32 38.58
N LEU A 197 -43.10 11.19 38.18
CA LEU A 197 -42.03 11.83 38.98
C LEU A 197 -42.57 13.18 39.55
N PRO A 198 -41.86 13.96 40.41
CA PRO A 198 -40.50 13.81 40.97
C PRO A 198 -40.38 14.05 42.51
N ALA A 199 -39.15 13.98 43.08
CA ALA A 199 -38.52 14.99 43.98
C ALA A 199 -37.46 14.44 44.97
N ARG A 200 -36.58 15.34 45.46
CA ARG A 200 -35.51 15.19 46.49
C ARG A 200 -35.96 15.92 47.80
N PRO A 201 -35.18 16.07 48.93
CA PRO A 201 -33.74 15.79 49.16
C PRO A 201 -33.35 15.22 50.57
N ALA A 202 -32.05 14.92 50.76
CA ALA A 202 -31.25 15.25 51.97
C ALA A 202 -29.75 14.87 51.75
N ALA A 203 -28.82 15.29 52.62
CA ALA A 203 -27.38 15.06 52.45
C ALA A 203 -26.62 14.80 53.78
N GLY A 204 -25.47 14.13 53.70
CA GLY A 204 -24.60 13.85 54.86
C GLY A 204 -23.14 13.51 54.50
N ARG A 205 -22.26 14.51 54.43
CA ARG A 205 -20.80 14.32 54.30
C ARG A 205 -20.16 14.16 55.70
N ARG A 206 -19.16 13.28 55.84
CA ARG A 206 -17.87 13.58 56.55
C ARG A 206 -16.78 12.50 56.40
N LEU A 207 -15.61 12.98 56.01
CA LEU A 207 -14.25 12.45 56.25
C LEU A 207 -13.47 13.60 56.95
N PRO A 208 -12.21 13.47 57.45
CA PRO A 208 -11.24 12.39 57.21
C PRO A 208 -10.42 11.87 58.43
N ALA A 209 -9.78 10.70 58.19
CA ALA A 209 -8.44 10.26 58.59
C ALA A 209 -7.76 10.67 59.93
N ARG A 210 -7.20 9.66 60.62
CA ARG A 210 -5.87 9.72 61.30
C ARG A 210 -5.17 8.35 61.29
N LEU A 211 -3.85 8.39 61.09
CA LEU A 211 -2.84 7.33 61.32
C LEU A 211 -2.09 7.67 62.65
N PRO A 212 -1.32 6.79 63.34
CA PRO A 212 -0.13 6.08 62.79
C PRO A 212 0.18 4.67 63.38
N VAL A 213 1.46 4.25 63.32
CA VAL A 213 1.99 2.86 63.28
C VAL A 213 2.57 2.33 64.62
N ALA A 214 2.39 1.02 64.89
CA ALA A 214 3.15 0.15 65.83
C ALA A 214 2.96 -1.36 65.47
N GLY A 215 3.73 -2.35 65.95
CA GLY A 215 4.89 -2.29 66.85
C GLY A 215 5.67 -3.58 67.22
N HIS A 216 5.58 -4.73 66.50
CA HIS A 216 6.42 -5.96 66.73
C HIS A 216 6.19 -6.71 68.09
N PRO A 217 6.88 -7.83 68.47
CA PRO A 217 7.66 -8.87 67.73
C PRO A 217 7.48 -10.38 68.20
N HIS A 218 8.08 -11.35 67.45
CA HIS A 218 8.67 -12.67 67.89
C HIS A 218 7.79 -13.78 68.58
N ARG A 219 8.10 -15.12 68.60
CA ARG A 219 9.35 -15.94 68.52
C ARG A 219 9.10 -17.50 68.38
N HIS A 220 10.03 -18.26 67.76
CA HIS A 220 10.29 -19.75 67.86
C HIS A 220 9.20 -20.77 67.44
N ARG A 221 9.47 -22.08 67.18
CA ARG A 221 10.58 -23.03 67.54
C ARG A 221 10.85 -24.11 66.45
N GLU A 222 11.95 -24.87 66.61
CA GLU A 222 12.52 -25.94 65.71
C GLU A 222 12.20 -27.39 66.22
N PRO A 223 12.67 -28.57 65.67
CA PRO A 223 13.99 -28.87 65.05
C PRO A 223 14.14 -29.92 63.90
N GLY A 224 15.33 -29.93 63.26
CA GLY A 224 16.04 -31.14 62.74
C GLY A 224 15.87 -31.57 61.26
N GLY A 225 16.92 -31.97 60.52
CA GLY A 225 18.38 -31.92 60.80
C GLY A 225 19.29 -32.59 59.73
N GLY A 226 20.56 -32.15 59.64
CA GLY A 226 21.68 -32.77 58.88
C GLY A 226 21.91 -32.25 57.43
N ALA A 227 23.14 -32.15 56.89
CA ALA A 227 24.49 -32.25 57.48
C ALA A 227 25.59 -31.64 56.55
N VAL A 228 26.65 -31.05 57.15
CA VAL A 228 28.03 -30.73 56.63
C VAL A 228 28.17 -29.96 55.28
N LEU A 229 28.75 -28.75 55.12
CA LEU A 229 29.96 -28.01 55.59
C LEU A 229 31.29 -28.19 54.79
N GLN A 230 31.68 -27.15 54.04
CA GLN A 230 32.94 -26.35 54.16
C GLN A 230 32.88 -25.17 53.15
N HIS A 231 32.90 -23.88 53.54
CA HIS A 231 34.01 -23.00 54.01
C HIS A 231 34.89 -22.39 52.90
N ARG A 232 35.42 -21.14 52.99
CA ARG A 232 34.88 -19.80 53.41
C ARG A 232 35.96 -18.71 53.22
N GLY A 233 35.58 -17.44 53.02
CA GLY A 233 36.47 -16.26 53.09
C GLY A 233 35.91 -15.04 52.32
N HIS A 234 35.09 -14.12 52.86
CA HIS A 234 35.16 -13.17 54.01
C HIS A 234 35.97 -11.87 53.78
N GLY A 235 35.39 -10.74 54.20
CA GLY A 235 35.99 -9.37 54.17
C GLY A 235 35.26 -8.38 53.24
N GLN A 236 34.01 -7.98 53.49
CA GLN A 236 33.61 -6.83 54.34
C GLN A 236 34.34 -5.49 54.13
N ARG A 237 33.63 -4.50 53.52
CA ARG A 237 33.26 -3.13 54.01
C ARG A 237 34.33 -2.19 54.65
N PRO A 238 34.07 -0.86 54.72
CA PRO A 238 33.35 0.04 53.79
C PRO A 238 34.00 1.46 53.63
N GLY A 239 33.44 2.32 52.76
CA GLY A 239 33.55 3.79 52.88
C GLY A 239 34.07 4.53 51.64
N GLY A 240 33.90 5.86 51.63
CA GLY A 240 34.44 6.76 50.60
C GLY A 240 33.37 7.52 49.80
N GLN A 241 33.51 8.85 49.72
CA GLN A 241 32.58 9.75 49.03
C GLN A 241 32.82 9.79 47.51
N GLU A 242 31.71 9.77 46.76
CA GLU A 242 31.26 10.81 45.81
C GLU A 242 32.28 11.79 45.18
N VAL A 243 32.04 12.11 43.88
CA VAL A 243 32.34 13.38 43.13
C VAL A 243 33.21 13.27 41.84
N HIS A 244 32.51 13.13 40.71
CA HIS A 244 32.66 13.83 39.42
C HIS A 244 33.85 13.70 38.41
N ARG A 245 33.43 13.57 37.13
CA ARG A 245 33.86 14.25 35.87
C ARG A 245 35.12 13.81 35.09
N ARG A 246 34.82 13.13 33.97
CA ARG A 246 35.14 13.47 32.55
C ARG A 246 36.34 14.40 32.24
N GLY A 247 37.22 13.88 31.35
CA GLY A 247 38.10 14.62 30.44
C GLY A 247 39.10 13.64 29.81
N GLN A 248 38.86 13.03 28.65
CA GLN A 248 38.83 13.59 27.28
C GLN A 248 40.16 14.29 26.89
N ARG A 249 40.96 13.64 26.03
CA ARG A 249 41.97 14.27 25.15
C ARG A 249 42.51 13.33 24.06
N ASP A 250 42.15 13.67 22.83
CA ASP A 250 43.00 13.96 21.66
C ASP A 250 43.88 12.89 20.97
N ARG A 251 43.99 13.10 19.65
CA ARG A 251 44.92 12.49 18.68
C ARG A 251 46.26 13.32 18.69
N ALA A 252 47.35 12.99 18.01
CA ALA A 252 47.61 12.00 16.96
C ALA A 252 49.12 11.63 16.86
N GLY A 253 49.41 10.47 16.26
CA GLY A 253 50.48 10.25 15.27
C GLY A 253 51.97 10.44 15.61
N THR A 254 52.77 9.38 15.36
CA THR A 254 54.07 9.39 14.64
C THR A 254 54.38 7.93 14.23
N ALA A 255 55.30 7.69 13.29
CA ALA A 255 55.40 6.42 12.54
C ALA A 255 56.71 5.64 12.72
N ALA A 256 56.65 4.38 12.26
CA ALA A 256 57.72 3.52 11.73
C ALA A 256 58.81 2.94 12.67
N LEU A 257 58.91 1.60 12.65
CA LEU A 257 60.17 0.89 12.45
C LEU A 257 59.95 -0.50 11.80
N LEU A 258 61.00 -1.02 11.18
CA LEU A 258 61.11 -2.24 10.36
C LEU A 258 61.84 -3.34 11.15
N ALA A 259 62.05 -4.60 10.72
CA ALA A 259 61.31 -5.58 9.90
C ALA A 259 62.17 -6.87 9.80
N ALA A 260 61.61 -8.07 9.58
CA ALA A 260 62.34 -9.25 9.11
C ALA A 260 61.42 -10.38 8.62
N GLY A 261 61.88 -11.21 7.67
CA GLY A 261 61.26 -12.50 7.30
C GLY A 261 60.79 -12.61 5.84
N ARG A 262 61.61 -13.19 4.95
CA ARG A 262 61.23 -13.50 3.56
C ARG A 262 62.06 -14.64 2.94
N ALA A 263 61.53 -15.18 1.83
CA ALA A 263 62.04 -16.24 0.95
C ALA A 263 61.83 -17.70 1.43
N GLY A 264 61.37 -18.66 0.61
CA GLY A 264 60.76 -18.58 -0.74
C GLY A 264 61.30 -19.57 -1.78
N ARG A 265 60.53 -19.87 -2.84
CA ARG A 265 60.98 -20.47 -4.12
C ARG A 265 59.91 -20.30 -5.22
N ARG A 266 60.21 -20.68 -6.47
CA ARG A 266 59.51 -20.25 -7.70
C ARG A 266 59.18 -21.41 -8.66
N LEU A 267 58.23 -21.13 -9.57
CA LEU A 267 58.17 -21.54 -10.99
C LEU A 267 58.18 -23.03 -11.40
N ALA A 268 57.12 -23.43 -12.12
CA ALA A 268 57.24 -24.24 -13.34
C ALA A 268 56.04 -24.00 -14.29
N GLN A 269 56.30 -23.70 -15.56
CA GLN A 269 55.34 -23.76 -16.67
C GLN A 269 56.10 -23.96 -17.99
N ARG A 270 55.81 -25.04 -18.72
CA ARG A 270 55.82 -25.21 -20.20
C ARG A 270 55.87 -26.71 -20.54
N GLY A 271 55.19 -27.09 -21.62
CA GLY A 271 55.21 -28.45 -22.17
C GLY A 271 54.07 -28.64 -23.16
N ARG A 272 54.34 -28.50 -24.47
CA ARG A 272 53.42 -28.93 -25.54
C ARG A 272 53.75 -30.38 -25.91
N GLY A 273 52.72 -31.17 -26.20
CA GLY A 273 52.85 -32.44 -26.89
C GLY A 273 51.64 -32.63 -27.81
N GLN A 274 51.89 -32.84 -29.09
CA GLN A 274 50.90 -33.32 -30.05
C GLN A 274 51.24 -34.78 -30.35
N ASP A 275 50.25 -35.67 -30.44
CA ASP A 275 50.18 -36.58 -31.59
C ASP A 275 48.77 -37.17 -31.77
N ALA A 276 48.54 -37.82 -32.91
CA ALA A 276 47.22 -38.29 -33.35
C ALA A 276 46.95 -39.79 -33.07
N GLY A 277 45.67 -40.16 -32.92
CA GLY A 277 45.24 -41.56 -32.71
C GLY A 277 43.78 -41.80 -33.09
N ARG A 278 43.51 -42.88 -33.86
CA ARG A 278 42.20 -43.20 -34.46
C ARG A 278 41.17 -43.81 -33.49
N VAL A 279 39.91 -43.45 -33.71
CA VAL A 279 38.63 -44.17 -33.42
C VAL A 279 38.59 -45.52 -34.18
N PRO A 280 37.91 -46.63 -33.76
CA PRO A 280 36.71 -46.75 -32.90
C PRO A 280 36.73 -47.82 -31.76
N GLY A 281 35.68 -47.83 -30.92
CA GLY A 281 35.34 -48.93 -29.98
C GLY A 281 34.03 -48.64 -29.21
N ALA A 282 33.16 -49.63 -29.03
CA ALA A 282 31.76 -49.42 -28.61
C ALA A 282 31.47 -49.54 -27.09
N ALA A 283 30.42 -48.82 -26.67
CA ALA A 283 29.45 -49.09 -25.58
C ALA A 283 29.92 -49.44 -24.14
N ALA A 284 29.51 -48.61 -23.16
CA ALA A 284 29.15 -49.06 -21.80
C ALA A 284 28.23 -48.07 -21.03
N ASP A 285 27.30 -48.66 -20.29
CA ASP A 285 26.38 -48.14 -19.24
C ASP A 285 26.91 -46.95 -18.39
N ARG A 286 26.10 -45.88 -18.24
CA ARG A 286 26.33 -44.77 -17.27
C ARG A 286 25.48 -44.96 -16.02
N ARG A 287 26.07 -45.58 -14.99
CA ARG A 287 25.45 -45.69 -13.67
C ARG A 287 25.38 -44.35 -12.94
N ARG A 288 24.28 -44.14 -12.21
CA ARG A 288 24.03 -42.99 -11.32
C ARG A 288 25.10 -42.90 -10.22
N ARG A 289 25.37 -41.68 -9.72
CA ARG A 289 26.05 -41.45 -8.44
C ARG A 289 25.11 -40.74 -7.47
N THR A 290 25.19 -41.13 -6.21
CA THR A 290 24.27 -40.77 -5.12
C THR A 290 24.69 -39.45 -4.44
N PRO A 291 23.76 -38.61 -3.96
CA PRO A 291 24.07 -37.61 -2.95
C PRO A 291 24.41 -38.26 -1.61
N VAL A 292 25.19 -37.56 -0.76
CA VAL A 292 25.59 -38.05 0.57
C VAL A 292 24.54 -37.70 1.61
N SER A 293 24.10 -38.69 2.38
CA SER A 293 23.14 -38.54 3.48
C SER A 293 23.83 -38.20 4.81
N VAL A 294 23.29 -37.24 5.55
CA VAL A 294 23.52 -37.10 7.00
C VAL A 294 22.19 -37.39 7.71
N THR A 295 22.13 -38.48 8.48
CA THR A 295 20.90 -38.95 9.12
C THR A 295 20.76 -38.44 10.55
N ALA A 296 19.59 -37.92 10.90
CA ALA A 296 19.25 -37.44 12.23
C ALA A 296 18.89 -38.57 13.21
N ALA A 297 18.89 -38.25 14.51
CA ALA A 297 18.29 -39.07 15.56
C ALA A 297 17.57 -38.18 16.59
N GLY A 298 16.24 -38.13 16.50
CA GLY A 298 15.37 -37.34 17.39
C GLY A 298 13.95 -37.32 16.83
N ARG A 299 13.05 -38.15 17.37
CA ARG A 299 11.70 -38.32 16.80
C ARG A 299 10.69 -37.35 17.43
N GLY A 300 10.14 -36.48 16.61
CA GLY A 300 8.86 -35.81 16.81
C GLY A 300 8.16 -35.76 15.46
N SER A 301 6.83 -35.99 15.42
CA SER A 301 6.10 -36.12 14.15
C SER A 301 6.15 -34.83 13.34
N ALA A 302 6.99 -34.79 12.29
CA ALA A 302 7.00 -33.68 11.35
C ALA A 302 5.67 -33.67 10.57
N VAL A 303 4.89 -32.61 10.77
CA VAL A 303 3.87 -32.22 9.80
C VAL A 303 4.62 -31.88 8.50
N PRO A 304 4.19 -32.33 7.31
CA PRO A 304 4.79 -31.89 6.07
C PRO A 304 4.70 -30.37 5.99
N ARG A 305 5.82 -29.71 5.66
CA ARG A 305 5.89 -28.23 5.65
C ARG A 305 4.87 -27.67 4.67
N ILE A 306 4.36 -26.46 4.88
CA ILE A 306 3.27 -25.90 4.04
C ILE A 306 3.54 -26.04 2.53
N ALA A 307 4.77 -25.78 2.07
CA ALA A 307 5.14 -25.95 0.66
C ALA A 307 5.10 -27.42 0.17
N GLU A 308 5.49 -28.38 1.00
CA GLU A 308 5.45 -29.82 0.71
C GLU A 308 3.99 -30.30 0.65
N ALA A 309 3.21 -29.98 1.69
CA ALA A 309 1.81 -30.39 1.85
C ALA A 309 0.84 -29.78 0.83
N VAL A 310 1.29 -28.77 0.08
CA VAL A 310 0.56 -28.12 -1.04
C VAL A 310 1.07 -28.63 -2.39
N ALA A 311 2.36 -28.94 -2.53
CA ALA A 311 2.88 -29.59 -3.73
C ALA A 311 2.26 -30.99 -3.98
N ASP A 312 1.93 -31.71 -2.89
CA ASP A 312 1.28 -33.03 -2.94
C ASP A 312 -0.17 -33.02 -3.45
N LEU A 313 -0.83 -31.86 -3.59
CA LEU A 313 -2.23 -31.78 -4.05
C LEU A 313 -2.43 -32.15 -5.53
N GLY A 314 -1.37 -32.06 -6.34
CA GLY A 314 -1.46 -32.20 -7.80
C GLY A 314 -2.04 -30.93 -8.48
N GLN A 315 -1.70 -30.74 -9.77
CA GLN A 315 -1.98 -29.49 -10.48
C GLN A 315 -3.11 -29.65 -11.51
N ASP A 316 -4.15 -28.82 -11.42
CA ASP A 316 -5.21 -28.73 -12.45
C ASP A 316 -4.72 -27.83 -13.60
N ARG A 317 -4.07 -28.45 -14.60
CA ARG A 317 -3.60 -27.76 -15.81
C ARG A 317 -4.67 -27.58 -16.88
N HIS A 318 -5.91 -28.03 -16.66
CA HIS A 318 -7.05 -27.73 -17.53
C HIS A 318 -7.71 -26.42 -17.11
N ARG A 319 -7.96 -26.24 -15.81
CA ARG A 319 -8.55 -25.02 -15.27
C ARG A 319 -7.50 -23.95 -14.97
N SER A 320 -6.31 -24.35 -14.52
CA SER A 320 -5.20 -23.42 -14.26
C SER A 320 -3.99 -23.77 -15.13
N PRO A 321 -4.07 -23.59 -16.47
CA PRO A 321 -2.97 -23.89 -17.39
C PRO A 321 -1.67 -23.16 -17.03
N ARG A 322 -1.76 -21.93 -16.49
CA ARG A 322 -0.60 -21.08 -16.15
C ARG A 322 0.01 -21.49 -14.80
N THR A 323 -0.79 -21.53 -13.73
CA THR A 323 -0.29 -21.73 -12.36
C THR A 323 -0.33 -23.19 -11.89
N GLY A 324 -1.29 -23.98 -12.41
CA GLY A 324 -1.65 -25.31 -11.91
C GLY A 324 -2.44 -25.31 -10.60
N TRP A 325 -2.65 -24.13 -9.97
CA TRP A 325 -3.20 -24.01 -8.62
C TRP A 325 -4.70 -23.70 -8.63
N THR A 326 -5.43 -24.31 -7.70
CA THR A 326 -6.89 -24.27 -7.56
C THR A 326 -7.31 -23.69 -6.21
N ARG A 327 -8.62 -23.51 -5.99
CA ARG A 327 -9.19 -23.12 -4.69
C ARG A 327 -8.67 -23.98 -3.53
N GLU A 328 -8.55 -25.29 -3.73
CA GLU A 328 -8.01 -26.25 -2.76
C GLU A 328 -6.57 -25.93 -2.33
N HIS A 329 -5.74 -25.38 -3.23
CA HIS A 329 -4.38 -24.94 -2.87
C HIS A 329 -4.42 -23.73 -1.93
N HIS A 330 -5.31 -22.76 -2.19
CA HIS A 330 -5.49 -21.59 -1.32
C HIS A 330 -6.06 -21.99 0.03
N GLU A 331 -7.05 -22.89 0.06
CA GLU A 331 -7.61 -23.47 1.29
C GLU A 331 -6.54 -24.23 2.08
N ARG A 332 -5.72 -25.07 1.43
CA ARG A 332 -4.65 -25.81 2.11
C ARG A 332 -3.58 -24.90 2.71
N VAL A 333 -3.16 -23.85 2.01
CA VAL A 333 -2.19 -22.87 2.57
C VAL A 333 -2.81 -22.11 3.75
N ALA A 334 -4.08 -21.68 3.63
CA ALA A 334 -4.81 -20.98 4.69
C ALA A 334 -4.97 -21.85 5.95
N ASP A 335 -5.51 -23.05 5.79
CA ASP A 335 -5.84 -23.99 6.88
C ASP A 335 -4.56 -24.44 7.60
N LEU A 336 -3.48 -24.75 6.86
CA LEU A 336 -2.18 -25.08 7.49
C LEU A 336 -1.52 -23.87 8.16
N SER A 337 -1.63 -22.66 7.61
CA SER A 337 -1.10 -21.43 8.25
C SER A 337 -1.80 -21.18 9.60
N LEU A 338 -3.11 -21.40 9.65
CA LEU A 338 -3.90 -21.32 10.88
C LEU A 338 -3.51 -22.41 11.89
N LEU A 339 -3.30 -23.64 11.44
CA LEU A 339 -2.84 -24.74 12.29
C LEU A 339 -1.42 -24.52 12.84
N ALA A 340 -0.53 -23.90 12.07
CA ALA A 340 0.83 -23.56 12.49
C ALA A 340 0.84 -22.57 13.67
N LEU A 341 0.01 -21.52 13.60
CA LEU A 341 -0.17 -20.52 14.66
C LEU A 341 -0.62 -21.13 15.98
N ARG A 342 -1.49 -22.14 15.96
CA ARG A 342 -2.03 -22.78 17.18
C ARG A 342 -0.96 -23.34 18.11
N ARG A 343 0.22 -23.68 17.59
CA ARG A 343 1.39 -24.14 18.38
C ARG A 343 1.94 -23.05 19.32
N TRP A 344 1.62 -21.79 19.05
CA TRP A 344 2.08 -20.59 19.77
C TRP A 344 0.94 -19.87 20.49
N ALA A 345 -0.22 -20.51 20.61
CA ALA A 345 -1.38 -19.94 21.28
C ALA A 345 -1.13 -19.76 22.79
N SER A 346 -1.56 -18.63 23.32
CA SER A 346 -1.66 -18.41 24.76
C SER A 346 -2.68 -19.38 25.40
N PRO A 347 -2.67 -19.59 26.73
CA PRO A 347 -3.51 -20.62 27.36
C PRO A 347 -5.03 -20.46 27.14
N GLY A 348 -5.54 -19.23 27.06
CA GLY A 348 -6.92 -18.90 26.70
C GLY A 348 -7.16 -18.76 25.20
N ARG A 349 -6.15 -19.03 24.35
CA ARG A 349 -6.14 -18.86 22.89
C ARG A 349 -6.32 -17.41 22.41
N ALA A 350 -6.22 -16.44 23.32
CA ALA A 350 -6.40 -15.01 23.01
C ALA A 350 -5.29 -14.45 22.10
N ARG A 351 -4.05 -14.93 22.22
CA ARG A 351 -2.90 -14.41 21.48
C ARG A 351 -2.09 -15.54 20.84
N PHE A 352 -1.30 -15.20 19.83
CA PHE A 352 -0.19 -16.03 19.39
C PHE A 352 1.13 -15.39 19.83
N ASP A 353 1.76 -15.91 20.88
CA ASP A 353 2.98 -15.36 21.47
C ASP A 353 4.22 -15.83 20.67
N LEU A 354 4.28 -15.39 19.41
CA LEU A 354 5.18 -15.85 18.35
C LEU A 354 6.67 -15.49 18.58
N PRO A 355 7.61 -16.30 18.03
CA PRO A 355 9.05 -16.08 18.19
C PRO A 355 9.53 -14.86 17.40
N GLY A 356 10.52 -14.15 17.95
CA GLY A 356 11.21 -13.04 17.26
C GLY A 356 11.31 -11.73 18.06
N PRO A 357 11.85 -10.67 17.41
CA PRO A 357 11.97 -9.33 18.00
C PRO A 357 10.60 -8.63 18.02
N ALA A 358 10.22 -8.11 19.18
CA ALA A 358 8.95 -7.40 19.36
C ALA A 358 8.87 -6.09 18.55
N SER A 359 7.65 -5.62 18.28
CA SER A 359 7.42 -4.27 17.77
C SER A 359 7.66 -3.21 18.85
N ALA A 360 7.60 -1.93 18.48
CA ALA A 360 7.50 -0.82 19.43
C ALA A 360 6.22 -0.84 20.31
N ALA A 361 5.19 -1.59 19.95
CA ALA A 361 3.98 -1.79 20.76
C ALA A 361 4.11 -2.97 21.76
N GLY A 362 5.14 -3.82 21.61
CA GLY A 362 5.50 -4.87 22.55
C GLY A 362 4.65 -6.14 22.47
N ARG A 363 5.13 -7.22 23.12
CA ARG A 363 4.65 -8.60 22.90
C ARG A 363 3.15 -8.82 23.10
N ALA A 364 2.52 -8.13 24.04
CA ALA A 364 1.07 -8.25 24.26
C ALA A 364 0.25 -7.65 23.10
N SER A 365 0.79 -6.64 22.41
CA SER A 365 0.23 -6.15 21.15
C SER A 365 0.58 -7.10 20.01
N ASP A 366 1.83 -7.54 19.88
CA ASP A 366 2.28 -8.43 18.79
C ASP A 366 1.47 -9.76 18.76
N GLY A 367 1.11 -10.29 19.93
CA GLY A 367 0.29 -11.50 20.04
C GLY A 367 -1.20 -11.28 19.72
N LEU A 368 -1.71 -10.05 19.94
CA LEU A 368 -3.01 -9.61 19.44
C LEU A 368 -2.97 -9.41 17.91
N GLU A 369 -1.90 -8.83 17.34
CA GLU A 369 -1.74 -8.74 15.88
C GLU A 369 -1.80 -10.13 15.25
N GLY A 370 -1.08 -11.09 15.83
CA GLY A 370 -1.10 -12.47 15.39
C GLY A 370 -2.52 -13.04 15.36
N PHE A 371 -3.29 -12.88 16.46
CA PHE A 371 -4.68 -13.33 16.53
C PHE A 371 -5.57 -12.62 15.49
N ALA A 372 -5.63 -11.29 15.54
CA ALA A 372 -6.56 -10.51 14.73
C ALA A 372 -6.31 -10.62 13.23
N ARG A 373 -5.04 -10.58 12.80
CA ARG A 373 -4.69 -10.63 11.38
C ARG A 373 -4.91 -12.01 10.79
N SER A 374 -4.65 -13.09 11.55
CA SER A 374 -4.97 -14.46 11.11
C SER A 374 -6.47 -14.79 11.21
N PHE A 375 -7.21 -14.14 12.11
CA PHE A 375 -8.67 -14.28 12.18
C PHE A 375 -9.37 -13.82 10.89
N LEU A 376 -8.77 -12.88 10.13
CA LEU A 376 -9.23 -12.57 8.76
C LEU A 376 -9.18 -13.79 7.83
N THR A 377 -8.15 -14.64 7.91
CA THR A 377 -8.08 -15.87 7.12
C THR A 377 -9.24 -16.80 7.47
N VAL A 378 -9.59 -16.93 8.76
CA VAL A 378 -10.79 -17.68 9.21
C VAL A 378 -12.07 -17.05 8.65
N GLY A 379 -12.17 -15.71 8.69
CA GLY A 379 -13.28 -14.95 8.12
C GLY A 379 -13.53 -15.31 6.66
N PHE A 380 -12.52 -15.17 5.80
CA PHE A 380 -12.67 -15.50 4.39
C PHE A 380 -12.89 -17.01 4.16
N ARG A 381 -12.17 -17.87 4.87
CA ARG A 381 -12.23 -19.34 4.74
C ARG A 381 -13.60 -19.93 5.08
N LEU A 382 -14.31 -19.36 6.05
CA LEU A 382 -15.62 -19.85 6.54
C LEU A 382 -16.83 -19.11 5.96
N ALA A 383 -16.62 -18.02 5.20
CA ALA A 383 -17.66 -17.30 4.48
C ALA A 383 -18.04 -17.97 3.15
N GLY A 384 -17.06 -18.51 2.41
CA GLY A 384 -17.30 -19.22 1.14
C GLY A 384 -17.36 -20.75 1.25
N SER A 385 -17.43 -21.32 2.46
CA SER A 385 -17.45 -22.78 2.70
C SER A 385 -18.23 -23.09 3.97
N ASP A 386 -18.99 -24.19 3.97
CA ASP A 386 -19.63 -24.74 5.17
C ASP A 386 -18.74 -25.69 5.96
N ASP A 387 -17.60 -26.11 5.39
CA ASP A 387 -16.66 -27.04 6.02
C ASP A 387 -15.68 -26.30 6.94
N ASP A 388 -15.76 -26.59 8.24
CA ASP A 388 -14.72 -26.28 9.23
C ASP A 388 -14.13 -27.58 9.81
N PRO A 389 -13.28 -28.30 9.05
CA PRO A 389 -12.73 -29.60 9.47
C PRO A 389 -11.70 -29.50 10.60
N HIS A 390 -11.44 -28.29 11.11
CA HIS A 390 -10.35 -27.99 12.04
C HIS A 390 -10.80 -27.17 13.26
N ASP A 391 -12.10 -26.93 13.44
CA ASP A 391 -12.64 -26.09 14.53
C ASP A 391 -11.99 -24.69 14.55
N HIS A 392 -11.85 -24.05 13.39
CA HIS A 392 -11.42 -22.65 13.32
C HIS A 392 -12.43 -21.73 14.01
N ALA A 393 -13.73 -21.98 13.88
CA ALA A 393 -14.78 -21.22 14.54
C ALA A 393 -14.69 -21.30 16.07
N GLY A 394 -14.73 -22.50 16.67
CA GLY A 394 -14.67 -22.67 18.13
C GLY A 394 -13.30 -22.30 18.73
N PHE A 395 -12.20 -22.49 17.98
CA PHE A 395 -10.88 -22.01 18.42
C PHE A 395 -10.85 -20.49 18.59
N TYR A 396 -11.29 -19.73 17.59
CA TYR A 396 -11.27 -18.26 17.64
C TYR A 396 -12.38 -17.70 18.53
N ALA A 397 -13.54 -18.36 18.64
CA ALA A 397 -14.58 -18.02 19.63
C ALA A 397 -14.06 -18.12 21.07
N GLY A 398 -13.27 -19.15 21.40
CA GLY A 398 -12.58 -19.26 22.68
C GLY A 398 -11.57 -18.14 22.92
N GLY A 399 -10.77 -17.80 21.89
CA GLY A 399 -9.81 -16.70 21.95
C GLY A 399 -10.44 -15.32 22.12
N LEU A 400 -11.60 -15.08 21.49
CA LEU A 400 -12.44 -13.87 21.71
C LEU A 400 -12.93 -13.79 23.17
N ALA A 401 -13.39 -14.91 23.73
CA ALA A 401 -13.89 -14.96 25.10
C ALA A 401 -12.81 -14.66 26.14
N ALA A 402 -11.60 -15.21 25.98
CA ALA A 402 -10.46 -14.92 26.85
C ALA A 402 -9.85 -13.53 26.58
N GLY A 403 -9.68 -13.16 25.31
CA GLY A 403 -9.03 -11.92 24.89
C GLY A 403 -9.74 -10.66 25.37
N THR A 404 -11.07 -10.69 25.44
CA THR A 404 -11.90 -9.58 25.91
C THR A 404 -12.24 -9.63 27.40
N ASP A 405 -11.86 -10.69 28.13
CA ASP A 405 -12.03 -10.76 29.58
C ASP A 405 -10.91 -9.96 30.28
N PRO A 406 -11.20 -8.85 30.99
CA PRO A 406 -10.17 -8.04 31.63
C PRO A 406 -9.45 -8.76 32.79
N SER A 407 -9.93 -9.91 33.25
CA SER A 407 -9.31 -10.75 34.27
C SER A 407 -8.41 -11.86 33.72
N ALA A 408 -8.49 -12.18 32.42
CA ALA A 408 -7.69 -13.25 31.82
C ALA A 408 -6.20 -12.86 31.70
N PRO A 409 -5.26 -13.79 31.98
CA PRO A 409 -3.82 -13.49 31.97
C PRO A 409 -3.27 -13.16 30.58
N ASP A 410 -3.97 -13.54 29.52
CA ASP A 410 -3.63 -13.32 28.13
C ASP A 410 -4.45 -12.21 27.42
N ARG A 411 -5.28 -11.46 28.16
CA ARG A 411 -6.23 -10.46 27.62
C ARG A 411 -5.61 -9.34 26.79
N TRP A 412 -6.37 -8.89 25.80
CA TRP A 412 -5.96 -7.99 24.72
C TRP A 412 -5.72 -6.54 25.14
N PRO A 413 -4.70 -5.90 24.54
CA PRO A 413 -4.62 -4.49 24.24
C PRO A 413 -5.94 -3.70 24.28
N ARG A 414 -6.29 -2.93 25.31
CA ARG A 414 -7.40 -1.97 25.11
C ARG A 414 -6.94 -0.87 24.16
N LEU A 415 -7.88 -0.31 23.40
CA LEU A 415 -7.58 0.66 22.33
C LEU A 415 -7.03 1.98 22.88
N GLU A 416 -7.26 2.31 24.16
CA GLU A 416 -6.64 3.44 24.86
C GLU A 416 -5.25 3.09 25.43
N GLU A 417 -5.03 1.82 25.80
CA GLU A 417 -3.76 1.32 26.36
C GLU A 417 -2.68 1.13 25.28
N THR A 418 -3.07 0.80 24.05
CA THR A 418 -2.12 0.53 22.96
C THR A 418 -2.70 0.95 21.62
N ARG A 419 -2.12 2.01 21.04
CA ARG A 419 -2.55 2.59 19.76
C ARG A 419 -2.58 1.56 18.61
N GLN A 420 -1.73 0.53 18.63
CA GLN A 420 -1.72 -0.53 17.62
C GLN A 420 -2.97 -1.43 17.67
N ALA A 421 -3.58 -1.65 18.85
CA ALA A 421 -4.80 -2.46 18.98
C ALA A 421 -5.99 -1.90 18.16
N ARG A 422 -5.96 -0.60 17.85
CA ARG A 422 -6.93 0.10 16.97
C ARG A 422 -6.91 -0.39 15.52
N VAL A 423 -5.75 -0.85 15.04
CA VAL A 423 -5.59 -1.47 13.72
C VAL A 423 -6.15 -2.89 13.74
N GLU A 424 -5.84 -3.63 14.82
CA GLU A 424 -6.27 -5.02 14.99
C GLU A 424 -7.78 -5.16 15.20
N ALA A 425 -8.43 -4.17 15.84
CA ALA A 425 -9.88 -4.11 16.02
C ALA A 425 -10.65 -4.18 14.69
N ALA A 426 -10.14 -3.56 13.62
CA ALA A 426 -10.76 -3.61 12.31
C ALA A 426 -10.64 -4.99 11.65
N ALA A 427 -9.53 -5.71 11.89
CA ALA A 427 -9.35 -7.08 11.43
C ALA A 427 -10.32 -8.04 12.15
N VAL A 428 -10.50 -7.88 13.47
CA VAL A 428 -11.51 -8.60 14.26
C VAL A 428 -12.93 -8.26 13.78
N ALA A 429 -13.23 -7.00 13.51
CA ALA A 429 -14.55 -6.56 13.02
C ALA A 429 -14.94 -7.17 11.66
N ILE A 430 -14.01 -7.24 10.71
CA ILE A 430 -14.22 -7.95 9.43
C ILE A 430 -14.44 -9.44 9.67
N ALA A 431 -13.56 -10.09 10.43
CA ALA A 431 -13.67 -11.52 10.68
C ALA A 431 -14.98 -11.91 11.41
N LEU A 432 -15.44 -11.12 12.39
CA LEU A 432 -16.73 -11.30 13.06
C LEU A 432 -17.95 -11.07 12.15
N HIS A 433 -17.84 -10.22 11.13
CA HIS A 433 -18.87 -10.05 10.12
C HIS A 433 -18.94 -11.28 9.19
N GLU A 434 -17.81 -11.66 8.58
CA GLU A 434 -17.74 -12.79 7.64
C GLU A 434 -18.10 -14.13 8.31
N THR A 435 -17.79 -14.30 9.60
CA THR A 435 -18.14 -15.49 10.39
C THR A 435 -19.41 -15.36 11.22
N ARG A 436 -20.25 -14.31 11.03
CA ARG A 436 -21.34 -13.96 11.97
C ARG A 436 -22.18 -15.15 12.43
N SER A 437 -22.68 -15.94 11.49
CA SER A 437 -23.53 -17.10 11.71
C SER A 437 -22.83 -18.35 12.28
N ARG A 438 -21.49 -18.36 12.37
CA ARG A 438 -20.70 -19.46 12.97
C ARG A 438 -20.04 -19.08 14.29
N ILE A 439 -19.71 -17.80 14.49
CA ILE A 439 -19.00 -17.30 15.67
C ILE A 439 -19.87 -16.30 16.42
N TRP A 440 -20.12 -15.11 15.88
CA TRP A 440 -20.76 -14.00 16.61
C TRP A 440 -22.10 -14.39 17.24
N ASP A 441 -23.00 -14.98 16.44
CA ASP A 441 -24.35 -15.37 16.87
C ASP A 441 -24.35 -16.56 17.86
N HIS A 442 -23.20 -17.22 18.06
CA HIS A 442 -22.99 -18.34 18.97
C HIS A 442 -22.09 -18.01 20.17
N LEU A 443 -21.54 -16.79 20.26
CA LEU A 443 -20.90 -16.31 21.48
C LEU A 443 -21.94 -16.15 22.59
N ALA A 444 -21.57 -16.50 23.83
CA ALA A 444 -22.41 -16.22 24.99
C ALA A 444 -22.66 -14.70 25.12
N PRO A 445 -23.84 -14.22 25.57
CA PRO A 445 -24.14 -12.78 25.61
C PRO A 445 -23.10 -11.94 26.36
N GLY A 446 -22.64 -12.40 27.54
CA GLY A 446 -21.57 -11.73 28.29
C GLY A 446 -20.19 -11.73 27.63
N VAL A 447 -19.99 -12.45 26.52
CA VAL A 447 -18.82 -12.34 25.64
C VAL A 447 -19.10 -11.36 24.50
N GLN A 448 -20.29 -11.38 23.91
CA GLN A 448 -20.72 -10.36 22.93
C GLN A 448 -20.62 -8.94 23.53
N GLU A 449 -21.08 -8.76 24.77
CA GLU A 449 -20.95 -7.52 25.55
C GLU A 449 -19.48 -7.07 25.66
N ARG A 450 -18.56 -7.95 26.07
CA ARG A 450 -17.13 -7.60 26.21
C ARG A 450 -16.43 -7.34 24.87
N VAL A 451 -16.85 -8.00 23.79
CA VAL A 451 -16.37 -7.69 22.43
C VAL A 451 -16.86 -6.33 21.98
N VAL A 452 -18.12 -5.97 22.25
CA VAL A 452 -18.65 -4.62 22.01
C VAL A 452 -17.89 -3.58 22.82
N ASP A 453 -17.71 -3.79 24.13
CA ASP A 453 -16.96 -2.88 25.01
C ASP A 453 -15.51 -2.70 24.56
N TRP A 454 -14.85 -3.76 24.08
CA TRP A 454 -13.47 -3.69 23.57
C TRP A 454 -13.37 -2.92 22.26
N LEU A 455 -14.27 -3.19 21.30
CA LEU A 455 -14.33 -2.46 20.02
C LEU A 455 -14.79 -1.01 20.21
N ALA A 456 -15.61 -0.71 21.24
CA ALA A 456 -16.13 0.63 21.54
C ALA A 456 -15.02 1.66 21.86
N GLY A 457 -13.83 1.22 22.30
CA GLY A 457 -12.63 2.07 22.41
C GLY A 457 -12.11 2.63 21.08
N SER A 458 -12.82 2.41 19.97
CA SER A 458 -12.62 3.06 18.67
C SER A 458 -13.44 4.34 18.47
N VAL A 459 -14.47 4.60 19.30
CA VAL A 459 -15.37 5.75 19.18
C VAL A 459 -14.76 6.99 19.85
N GLY A 460 -14.59 8.09 19.11
CA GLY A 460 -13.95 9.30 19.61
C GLY A 460 -12.45 9.16 19.93
N ALA A 461 -11.81 8.08 19.46
CA ALA A 461 -10.40 7.80 19.69
C ALA A 461 -9.52 8.42 18.59
N GLU A 462 -8.30 8.85 18.92
CA GLU A 462 -7.41 9.51 17.96
C GLU A 462 -6.76 8.51 16.98
N TYR A 463 -7.25 8.43 15.74
CA TYR A 463 -6.60 7.72 14.65
C TYR A 463 -5.62 8.64 13.88
N GLY A 464 -4.71 8.05 13.11
CA GLY A 464 -3.79 8.84 12.29
C GLY A 464 -4.45 9.39 11.03
N ASP A 465 -4.05 10.59 10.61
CA ASP A 465 -4.42 11.20 9.33
C ASP A 465 -3.77 10.45 8.16
N ASN A 466 -4.37 9.31 7.81
CA ASN A 466 -3.99 8.35 6.78
C ASN A 466 -5.03 7.19 6.75
N ASN A 467 -4.71 6.08 6.08
CA ASN A 467 -5.46 4.81 6.05
C ASN A 467 -6.01 4.33 7.41
N TRP A 468 -5.42 4.72 8.54
CA TRP A 468 -5.91 4.38 9.87
C TRP A 468 -7.38 4.78 10.11
N ARG A 469 -7.87 5.86 9.48
CA ARG A 469 -9.28 6.27 9.55
C ARG A 469 -10.24 5.22 8.95
N TRP A 470 -9.80 4.36 8.01
CA TRP A 470 -10.59 3.21 7.56
C TRP A 470 -10.72 2.12 8.62
N PHE A 471 -9.69 1.88 9.44
CA PHE A 471 -9.78 0.91 10.55
C PHE A 471 -10.82 1.35 11.59
N GLN A 472 -10.87 2.65 11.92
CA GLN A 472 -11.90 3.22 12.77
C GLN A 472 -13.31 3.00 12.19
N ASN A 473 -13.51 3.36 10.92
CA ASN A 473 -14.79 3.26 10.25
C ASN A 473 -15.30 1.81 10.14
N VAL A 474 -14.42 0.85 9.81
CA VAL A 474 -14.76 -0.58 9.76
C VAL A 474 -15.13 -1.13 11.15
N THR A 475 -14.41 -0.71 12.20
CA THR A 475 -14.72 -1.10 13.58
C THR A 475 -16.11 -0.59 14.01
N GLN A 476 -16.40 0.69 13.75
CA GLN A 476 -17.69 1.29 14.08
C GLN A 476 -18.84 0.79 13.20
N ALA A 477 -18.58 0.37 11.96
CA ALA A 477 -19.58 -0.29 11.13
C ALA A 477 -20.03 -1.62 11.75
N PHE A 478 -19.10 -2.45 12.25
CA PHE A 478 -19.48 -3.69 12.93
C PHE A 478 -20.30 -3.39 14.18
N LEU A 479 -19.83 -2.48 15.04
CA LEU A 479 -20.55 -2.02 16.24
C LEU A 479 -21.99 -1.60 15.93
N ARG A 480 -22.19 -0.72 14.93
CA ARG A 480 -23.50 -0.27 14.46
C ARG A 480 -24.42 -1.43 14.08
N THR A 481 -23.89 -2.47 13.43
CA THR A 481 -24.66 -3.65 12.99
C THR A 481 -24.98 -4.67 14.09
N VAL A 482 -24.44 -4.49 15.31
CA VAL A 482 -24.74 -5.31 16.49
C VAL A 482 -25.39 -4.50 17.63
N GLY A 483 -25.79 -3.25 17.36
CA GLY A 483 -26.40 -2.35 18.34
C GLY A 483 -25.41 -1.67 19.31
N GLY A 484 -24.10 -1.78 19.05
CA GLY A 484 -23.05 -1.14 19.83
C GLY A 484 -22.89 0.37 19.53
N PRO A 485 -22.14 1.09 20.38
CA PRO A 485 -21.90 2.52 20.22
C PRO A 485 -21.11 2.83 18.94
N HIS A 486 -21.46 3.92 18.27
CA HIS A 486 -20.81 4.42 17.06
C HIS A 486 -21.12 5.91 16.91
N ASP A 487 -20.28 6.66 16.19
CA ASP A 487 -20.48 8.07 15.89
C ASP A 487 -20.56 8.27 14.35
N GLU A 488 -21.77 8.56 13.86
CA GLU A 488 -22.00 8.75 12.42
C GLU A 488 -21.30 10.01 11.87
N ALA A 489 -21.04 11.02 12.71
CA ALA A 489 -20.35 12.24 12.31
C ALA A 489 -18.83 12.04 12.25
N GLU A 490 -18.25 11.28 13.18
CA GLU A 490 -16.85 10.84 13.12
C GLU A 490 -16.60 9.97 11.88
N VAL A 491 -17.47 8.98 11.63
CA VAL A 491 -17.40 8.12 10.44
C VAL A 491 -17.53 8.94 9.16
N ALA A 492 -18.47 9.89 9.09
CA ALA A 492 -18.64 10.77 7.93
C ALA A 492 -17.43 11.70 7.70
N ALA A 493 -16.84 12.28 8.76
CA ALA A 493 -15.65 13.11 8.68
C ALA A 493 -14.43 12.30 8.20
N ASN A 494 -14.30 11.05 8.64
CA ASN A 494 -13.29 10.11 8.16
C ASN A 494 -13.51 9.78 6.66
N VAL A 495 -14.74 9.49 6.24
CA VAL A 495 -15.04 9.23 4.81
C VAL A 495 -14.71 10.46 3.96
N GLY A 496 -15.05 11.67 4.40
CA GLY A 496 -14.69 12.91 3.70
C GLY A 496 -13.18 13.06 3.50
N TYR A 497 -12.40 12.97 4.59
CA TYR A 497 -10.94 13.04 4.53
C TYR A 497 -10.32 11.98 3.60
N LEU A 498 -10.84 10.75 3.61
CA LEU A 498 -10.34 9.64 2.79
C LEU A 498 -10.78 9.74 1.32
N ASP A 499 -11.94 10.34 1.04
CA ASP A 499 -12.38 10.66 -0.31
C ASP A 499 -11.61 11.85 -0.90
N ASP A 500 -11.20 12.84 -0.09
CA ASP A 500 -10.29 13.94 -0.47
C ASP A 500 -8.85 13.45 -0.75
N CYS A 501 -8.46 12.29 -0.21
CA CYS A 501 -7.17 11.64 -0.51
C CYS A 501 -7.15 10.90 -1.87
N TYR A 502 -8.23 10.96 -2.67
CA TYR A 502 -8.34 10.29 -3.96
C TYR A 502 -7.64 11.08 -5.09
N LEU A 503 -6.71 10.43 -5.79
CA LEU A 503 -5.90 11.05 -6.86
C LEU A 503 -6.54 10.94 -8.25
N GLY A 504 -7.42 9.95 -8.46
CA GLY A 504 -7.94 9.59 -9.79
C GLY A 504 -7.61 8.14 -10.15
N ASP A 505 -8.30 7.60 -11.16
CA ASP A 505 -8.13 6.26 -11.75
C ASP A 505 -7.90 5.12 -10.72
N GLY A 506 -8.62 5.15 -9.59
CA GLY A 506 -8.53 4.16 -8.53
C GLY A 506 -7.36 4.33 -7.54
N TRP A 507 -6.55 5.38 -7.67
CA TRP A 507 -5.42 5.68 -6.80
C TRP A 507 -5.74 6.71 -5.71
N TYR A 508 -5.05 6.58 -4.59
CA TYR A 508 -5.09 7.44 -3.42
C TYR A 508 -3.67 7.75 -2.92
N THR A 509 -3.52 8.89 -2.26
CA THR A 509 -2.33 9.26 -1.49
C THR A 509 -2.60 9.04 0.00
N ASP A 510 -1.76 8.26 0.67
CA ASP A 510 -1.96 7.93 2.07
C ASP A 510 -1.60 9.09 3.00
N GLY A 511 -2.62 9.82 3.47
CA GLY A 511 -2.51 10.85 4.50
C GLY A 511 -2.27 12.28 4.01
N ARG A 512 -2.58 12.59 2.74
CA ARG A 512 -2.31 13.89 2.10
C ARG A 512 -3.42 14.36 1.16
N PRO A 513 -4.55 14.89 1.65
CA PRO A 513 -5.62 15.44 0.80
C PRO A 513 -5.22 16.71 0.03
N ASP A 514 -4.03 17.28 0.28
CA ASP A 514 -3.48 18.41 -0.49
C ASP A 514 -2.81 18.00 -1.82
N GLY A 515 -2.91 16.72 -2.21
CA GLY A 515 -2.37 16.19 -3.47
C GLY A 515 -0.84 16.13 -3.56
N ARG A 516 -0.12 16.64 -2.55
CA ARG A 516 1.34 16.51 -2.46
C ARG A 516 1.68 15.06 -2.15
N ALA A 517 2.57 14.47 -2.94
CA ALA A 517 2.85 13.04 -2.93
C ALA A 517 3.19 12.50 -1.52
N GLY A 518 2.18 11.90 -0.90
CA GLY A 518 2.29 11.10 0.32
C GLY A 518 2.76 9.71 -0.03
N ASN A 519 2.29 8.72 0.73
CA ASN A 519 2.63 7.32 0.44
C ASN A 519 1.69 6.81 -0.65
N VAL A 520 2.19 6.70 -1.87
CA VAL A 520 1.61 5.82 -2.89
C VAL A 520 2.41 4.53 -2.82
N ASP A 521 1.74 3.49 -2.34
CA ASP A 521 2.21 2.11 -2.27
C ASP A 521 1.00 1.17 -2.18
N TRP A 522 1.26 -0.11 -1.88
CA TRP A 522 0.26 -1.16 -1.73
C TRP A 522 -0.82 -0.92 -0.67
N TYR A 523 -0.72 0.09 0.22
CA TYR A 523 -1.86 0.51 1.07
C TYR A 523 -3.08 0.98 0.24
N ASN A 524 -2.88 1.36 -1.03
CA ASN A 524 -3.97 1.54 -2.00
C ASN A 524 -4.84 0.27 -2.11
N ALA A 525 -4.21 -0.88 -2.38
CA ALA A 525 -4.87 -2.16 -2.48
C ALA A 525 -5.27 -2.73 -1.11
N TRP A 526 -4.37 -2.69 -0.11
CA TRP A 526 -4.60 -3.32 1.19
C TRP A 526 -5.68 -2.64 2.04
N VAL A 527 -5.80 -1.29 1.98
CA VAL A 527 -6.68 -0.54 2.87
C VAL A 527 -7.63 0.39 2.13
N MET A 528 -7.14 1.30 1.27
CA MET A 528 -7.99 2.36 0.69
C MET A 528 -9.13 1.80 -0.18
N GLN A 529 -8.85 0.74 -0.96
CA GLN A 529 -9.84 0.04 -1.77
C GLN A 529 -10.56 -1.06 -0.98
N LEU A 530 -9.81 -1.84 -0.19
CA LEU A 530 -10.38 -3.01 0.49
C LEU A 530 -11.31 -2.61 1.65
N PHE A 531 -10.85 -1.76 2.57
CA PHE A 531 -11.61 -1.44 3.78
C PHE A 531 -12.79 -0.49 3.50
N SER A 532 -12.76 0.27 2.40
CA SER A 532 -13.92 1.06 1.95
C SER A 532 -15.06 0.16 1.43
N LEU A 533 -14.73 -0.88 0.67
CA LEU A 533 -15.71 -1.90 0.23
C LEU A 533 -16.20 -2.78 1.39
N TRP A 534 -15.32 -3.20 2.29
CA TRP A 534 -15.71 -3.96 3.49
C TRP A 534 -16.55 -3.15 4.46
N TRP A 535 -16.29 -1.84 4.61
CA TRP A 535 -17.16 -0.94 5.36
C TRP A 535 -18.59 -0.90 4.78
N CYS A 536 -18.74 -0.83 3.45
CA CYS A 536 -20.06 -0.96 2.81
C CYS A 536 -20.67 -2.37 3.02
N ARG A 537 -19.89 -3.45 2.90
CA ARG A 537 -20.34 -4.84 3.10
C ARG A 537 -20.88 -5.08 4.50
N ILE A 538 -20.15 -4.61 5.52
CA ILE A 538 -20.53 -4.71 6.94
C ILE A 538 -21.84 -3.98 7.21
N LEU A 539 -22.00 -2.76 6.70
CA LEU A 539 -23.22 -1.95 6.89
C LEU A 539 -24.43 -2.45 6.09
N GLY A 540 -24.23 -3.11 4.94
CA GLY A 540 -25.32 -3.56 4.07
C GLY A 540 -26.24 -2.41 3.65
N GLU A 541 -27.55 -2.57 3.84
CA GLU A 541 -28.57 -1.54 3.56
C GLU A 541 -28.38 -0.26 4.38
N ALA A 542 -27.65 -0.31 5.50
CA ALA A 542 -27.35 0.85 6.33
C ALA A 542 -26.15 1.68 5.84
N ALA A 543 -25.51 1.28 4.72
CA ALA A 543 -24.44 2.06 4.09
C ALA A 543 -24.99 3.35 3.46
N PRO A 544 -24.26 4.48 3.49
CA PRO A 544 -24.69 5.71 2.83
C PRO A 544 -24.93 5.53 1.33
N GLN A 545 -26.05 6.07 0.84
CA GLN A 545 -26.53 5.90 -0.53
C GLN A 545 -25.44 6.25 -1.57
N GLY A 546 -25.16 5.32 -2.51
CA GLY A 546 -24.18 5.51 -3.56
C GLY A 546 -22.72 5.26 -3.15
N ALA A 547 -22.43 4.94 -1.88
CA ALA A 547 -21.08 4.69 -1.43
C ALA A 547 -20.50 3.40 -2.02
N LEU A 548 -21.29 2.31 -2.07
CA LEU A 548 -20.88 1.05 -2.68
C LEU A 548 -20.55 1.23 -4.17
N GLU A 549 -21.38 1.97 -4.90
CA GLU A 549 -21.20 2.27 -6.34
C GLU A 549 -19.97 3.16 -6.56
N ARG A 550 -19.70 4.11 -5.65
CA ARG A 550 -18.48 4.95 -5.65
C ARG A 550 -17.23 4.09 -5.50
N TYR A 551 -17.18 3.20 -4.50
CA TYR A 551 -15.99 2.38 -4.25
C TYR A 551 -15.84 1.24 -5.27
N ARG A 552 -16.93 0.63 -5.76
CA ARG A 552 -16.90 -0.31 -6.88
C ARG A 552 -16.34 0.34 -8.15
N ARG A 553 -16.71 1.60 -8.46
CA ARG A 553 -16.10 2.34 -9.57
C ARG A 553 -14.60 2.58 -9.35
N ARG A 554 -14.20 3.08 -8.18
CA ARG A 554 -12.78 3.29 -7.87
C ARG A 554 -11.96 1.99 -7.92
N LEU A 555 -12.54 0.84 -7.58
CA LEU A 555 -11.90 -0.46 -7.77
C LEU A 555 -11.85 -0.87 -9.26
N SER A 556 -12.96 -0.69 -9.98
CA SER A 556 -13.09 -0.92 -11.43
C SER A 556 -12.02 -0.19 -12.23
N ASP A 557 -11.72 1.06 -11.85
CA ASP A 557 -10.66 1.88 -12.44
C ASP A 557 -9.26 1.32 -12.12
N LEU A 558 -9.04 0.84 -10.90
CA LEU A 558 -7.73 0.33 -10.43
C LEU A 558 -7.37 -1.06 -10.99
N LEU A 559 -8.31 -2.00 -11.04
CA LEU A 559 -8.01 -3.42 -11.31
C LEU A 559 -7.18 -3.68 -12.58
N PRO A 560 -7.48 -3.07 -13.75
CA PRO A 560 -6.71 -3.27 -14.99
C PRO A 560 -5.27 -2.73 -14.91
N GLN A 561 -4.98 -1.83 -13.96
CA GLN A 561 -3.65 -1.31 -13.68
C GLN A 561 -2.93 -2.20 -12.64
N LEU A 562 -3.64 -2.61 -11.59
CA LEU A 562 -3.10 -3.40 -10.48
C LEU A 562 -2.55 -4.75 -10.94
N VAL A 563 -3.24 -5.44 -11.86
CA VAL A 563 -2.75 -6.72 -12.45
C VAL A 563 -1.47 -6.60 -13.27
N GLN A 564 -1.02 -5.37 -13.58
CA GLN A 564 0.22 -5.10 -14.29
C GLN A 564 1.40 -4.90 -13.35
N LEU A 565 1.17 -4.78 -12.04
CA LEU A 565 2.21 -4.67 -11.01
C LEU A 565 2.73 -6.03 -10.51
N PHE A 566 2.37 -7.11 -11.21
CA PHE A 566 2.80 -8.49 -10.93
C PHE A 566 3.54 -9.08 -12.14
N GLY A 567 4.71 -9.66 -11.88
CA GLY A 567 5.47 -10.44 -12.86
C GLY A 567 4.75 -11.73 -13.25
N THR A 568 5.16 -12.36 -14.36
CA THR A 568 4.57 -13.63 -14.82
C THR A 568 4.86 -14.80 -13.88
N ASP A 569 5.85 -14.65 -13.00
CA ASP A 569 6.20 -15.56 -11.92
C ASP A 569 5.41 -15.30 -10.61
N GLY A 570 4.44 -14.38 -10.64
CA GLY A 570 3.63 -14.00 -9.48
C GLY A 570 4.24 -12.93 -8.56
N ALA A 571 5.47 -12.48 -8.82
CA ALA A 571 6.13 -11.48 -7.98
C ALA A 571 5.46 -10.11 -8.06
N PRO A 572 4.94 -9.54 -6.95
CA PRO A 572 4.47 -8.15 -6.92
C PRO A 572 5.65 -7.16 -6.94
N LEU A 573 5.40 -5.95 -7.43
CA LEU A 573 6.30 -4.80 -7.40
C LEU A 573 6.88 -4.56 -5.99
N PHE A 574 8.21 -4.54 -5.88
CA PHE A 574 8.92 -4.26 -4.62
C PHE A 574 9.07 -2.73 -4.42
N GLN A 575 8.01 -2.09 -3.93
CA GLN A 575 7.96 -0.64 -3.67
C GLN A 575 7.13 -0.34 -2.42
N GLY A 576 7.52 0.70 -1.68
CA GLY A 576 6.82 1.16 -0.48
C GLY A 576 7.07 0.34 0.80
N ARG A 577 6.32 0.67 1.85
CA ARG A 577 6.44 0.11 3.21
C ARG A 577 5.61 -1.17 3.42
N SER A 578 5.83 -1.84 4.56
CA SER A 578 5.05 -2.99 5.05
C SER A 578 4.99 -4.21 4.11
N LEU A 579 5.87 -4.27 3.10
CA LEU A 579 5.95 -5.34 2.11
C LEU A 579 6.08 -6.76 2.72
N VAL A 580 6.41 -6.90 4.01
CA VAL A 580 6.38 -8.20 4.72
C VAL A 580 5.01 -8.91 4.71
N TYR A 581 3.94 -8.22 4.28
CA TYR A 581 2.60 -8.76 4.06
C TYR A 581 2.44 -9.53 2.72
N ARG A 582 3.44 -9.49 1.81
CA ARG A 582 3.59 -10.40 0.66
C ARG A 582 2.35 -10.53 -0.22
N PHE A 583 1.67 -11.68 -0.18
CA PHE A 583 0.49 -11.99 -0.99
C PHE A 583 -0.78 -11.21 -0.58
N ALA A 584 -0.76 -10.43 0.51
CA ALA A 584 -1.77 -9.40 0.78
C ALA A 584 -2.02 -8.47 -0.42
N THR A 585 -0.99 -8.25 -1.24
CA THR A 585 -1.03 -7.46 -2.49
C THR A 585 -2.15 -7.88 -3.44
N THR A 586 -2.61 -9.14 -3.40
CA THR A 586 -3.72 -9.64 -4.23
C THR A 586 -5.11 -9.36 -3.65
N GLY A 587 -5.22 -8.85 -2.41
CA GLY A 587 -6.53 -8.69 -1.73
C GLY A 587 -7.54 -7.84 -2.51
N ALA A 588 -7.09 -6.73 -3.10
CA ALA A 588 -7.95 -5.91 -3.94
C ALA A 588 -8.33 -6.59 -5.27
N LEU A 589 -7.50 -7.51 -5.81
CA LEU A 589 -7.86 -8.30 -6.98
C LEU A 589 -9.02 -9.25 -6.66
N TRP A 590 -8.99 -9.90 -5.49
CA TRP A 590 -10.08 -10.74 -5.00
C TRP A 590 -11.37 -9.96 -4.68
N ALA A 591 -11.24 -8.70 -4.26
CA ALA A 591 -12.37 -7.82 -4.06
C ALA A 591 -13.14 -7.52 -5.36
N GLY A 592 -12.50 -7.64 -6.53
CA GLY A 592 -13.15 -7.50 -7.83
C GLY A 592 -14.39 -8.41 -7.97
N PRO A 593 -14.21 -9.74 -8.08
CA PRO A 593 -15.34 -10.67 -8.15
C PRO A 593 -16.24 -10.63 -6.91
N LEU A 594 -15.69 -10.45 -5.69
CA LEU A 594 -16.49 -10.42 -4.45
C LEU A 594 -17.49 -9.25 -4.41
N PHE A 595 -17.17 -8.12 -5.04
CA PHE A 595 -18.05 -6.96 -5.18
C PHE A 595 -18.61 -6.79 -6.60
N GLY A 596 -18.57 -7.85 -7.44
CA GLY A 596 -19.14 -7.82 -8.79
C GLY A 596 -18.54 -6.74 -9.69
N VAL A 597 -17.22 -6.60 -9.68
CA VAL A 597 -16.44 -5.74 -10.58
C VAL A 597 -15.65 -6.65 -11.53
N ASP A 598 -15.88 -6.46 -12.83
CA ASP A 598 -15.55 -7.41 -13.91
C ASP A 598 -14.53 -6.87 -14.93
N THR A 599 -13.92 -5.70 -14.67
CA THR A 599 -12.88 -5.11 -15.55
C THR A 599 -11.58 -5.93 -15.63
N VAL A 600 -11.45 -7.00 -14.83
CA VAL A 600 -10.49 -8.09 -15.02
C VAL A 600 -11.27 -9.40 -14.93
N ALA A 601 -11.11 -10.27 -15.93
CA ALA A 601 -11.80 -11.56 -16.00
C ALA A 601 -11.51 -12.44 -14.75
N PRO A 602 -12.50 -13.16 -14.19
CA PRO A 602 -12.32 -13.96 -12.97
C PRO A 602 -11.18 -14.98 -13.07
N GLY A 603 -11.03 -15.67 -14.23
CA GLY A 603 -9.88 -16.53 -14.49
C GLY A 603 -8.51 -15.82 -14.39
N ARG A 604 -8.39 -14.55 -14.80
CA ARG A 604 -7.17 -13.75 -14.68
C ARG A 604 -6.92 -13.25 -13.25
N VAL A 605 -7.99 -12.98 -12.49
CA VAL A 605 -7.88 -12.71 -11.05
C VAL A 605 -7.29 -13.91 -10.33
N ARG A 606 -7.79 -15.14 -10.62
CA ARG A 606 -7.20 -16.36 -10.07
C ARG A 606 -5.77 -16.57 -10.52
N GLU A 607 -5.44 -16.37 -11.80
CA GLU A 607 -4.05 -16.53 -12.29
C GLU A 607 -3.07 -15.70 -11.46
N VAL A 608 -3.33 -14.39 -11.28
CA VAL A 608 -2.44 -13.51 -10.51
C VAL A 608 -2.45 -13.88 -9.02
N GLY A 609 -3.62 -14.17 -8.45
CA GLY A 609 -3.76 -14.58 -7.05
C GLY A 609 -2.98 -15.86 -6.71
N SER A 610 -3.20 -16.91 -7.51
CA SER A 610 -2.51 -18.20 -7.42
C SER A 610 -1.02 -18.08 -7.69
N ALA A 611 -0.61 -17.35 -8.73
CA ALA A 611 0.81 -17.13 -9.02
C ALA A 611 1.50 -16.43 -7.84
N THR A 612 0.90 -15.40 -7.25
CA THR A 612 1.47 -14.67 -6.12
C THR A 612 1.57 -15.52 -4.86
N LEU A 613 0.53 -16.29 -4.52
CA LEU A 613 0.57 -17.19 -3.36
C LEU A 613 1.64 -18.27 -3.54
N ARG A 614 1.65 -18.92 -4.72
CA ARG A 614 2.66 -19.90 -5.13
C ARG A 614 4.07 -19.33 -5.05
N HIS A 615 4.28 -18.11 -5.57
CA HIS A 615 5.56 -17.42 -5.56
C HIS A 615 6.16 -17.37 -4.16
N PHE A 616 5.42 -16.89 -3.16
CA PHE A 616 5.94 -16.81 -1.79
C PHE A 616 6.07 -18.17 -1.11
N VAL A 617 5.14 -19.11 -1.33
CA VAL A 617 5.21 -20.48 -0.77
C VAL A 617 6.43 -21.23 -1.28
N GLU A 618 6.70 -21.21 -2.59
CA GLU A 618 7.83 -21.92 -3.21
C GLU A 618 9.19 -21.26 -2.92
N HIS A 619 9.22 -19.94 -2.64
CA HIS A 619 10.45 -19.20 -2.29
C HIS A 619 10.68 -19.04 -0.77
N GLY A 620 9.97 -19.80 0.07
CA GLY A 620 10.31 -19.98 1.48
C GLY A 620 9.80 -18.92 2.47
N CYS A 621 8.66 -18.28 2.20
CA CYS A 621 8.10 -17.26 3.12
C CYS A 621 7.77 -17.80 4.52
N TYR A 622 7.50 -19.10 4.61
CA TYR A 622 7.29 -19.87 5.83
C TYR A 622 8.61 -20.43 6.36
N ASP A 623 8.88 -20.24 7.65
CA ASP A 623 10.09 -20.72 8.34
C ASP A 623 10.01 -22.22 8.75
N GLU A 624 11.02 -22.71 9.49
CA GLU A 624 11.06 -24.06 10.04
C GLU A 624 9.95 -24.40 11.06
N HIS A 625 9.06 -23.45 11.36
CA HIS A 625 7.90 -23.59 12.22
C HIS A 625 6.58 -23.32 11.47
N ASP A 626 6.61 -23.33 10.13
CA ASP A 626 5.50 -22.94 9.24
C ASP A 626 4.94 -21.53 9.56
N LEU A 627 5.77 -20.61 10.05
CA LEU A 627 5.36 -19.23 10.35
C LEU A 627 5.79 -18.27 9.25
N LEU A 628 4.94 -17.29 8.94
CA LEU A 628 5.29 -16.21 8.02
C LEU A 628 6.39 -15.35 8.62
N SER A 629 7.59 -15.44 8.04
CA SER A 629 8.80 -14.79 8.57
C SER A 629 8.78 -13.27 8.43
N LEU A 630 9.53 -12.56 9.28
CA LEU A 630 9.71 -11.09 9.18
C LEU A 630 10.68 -10.74 8.03
N GLY A 631 10.18 -10.64 6.80
CA GLY A 631 10.93 -10.32 5.58
C GLY A 631 10.09 -10.54 4.31
N TRP A 632 10.74 -10.86 3.18
CA TRP A 632 10.08 -11.05 1.87
C TRP A 632 10.13 -12.51 1.41
N PHE A 633 11.28 -13.01 0.96
CA PHE A 633 11.47 -14.44 0.69
C PHE A 633 11.68 -15.20 1.98
N GLY A 634 12.74 -14.90 2.73
CA GLY A 634 12.92 -15.38 4.10
C GLY A 634 12.76 -14.27 5.14
N ARG A 635 13.24 -14.55 6.35
CA ARG A 635 13.50 -13.55 7.41
C ARG A 635 14.61 -12.59 6.96
N HIS A 636 14.36 -11.29 7.05
CA HIS A 636 15.29 -10.23 6.68
C HIS A 636 14.99 -8.96 7.51
N GLU A 637 15.57 -8.86 8.70
CA GLU A 637 15.33 -7.76 9.64
C GLU A 637 15.50 -6.32 9.11
N PRO A 638 16.41 -5.98 8.17
CA PRO A 638 16.55 -4.60 7.68
C PRO A 638 15.28 -4.00 7.04
N MET A 639 14.37 -4.85 6.57
CA MET A 639 13.07 -4.47 6.00
C MET A 639 11.98 -4.22 7.06
N ARG A 640 12.23 -4.57 8.33
CA ARG A 640 11.26 -4.51 9.43
C ARG A 640 11.02 -3.07 9.88
N GLN A 641 9.81 -2.56 9.69
CA GLN A 641 9.42 -1.24 10.21
C GLN A 641 9.32 -1.25 11.75
N PRO A 642 9.42 -0.09 12.44
CA PRO A 642 9.38 -0.05 13.92
C PRO A 642 8.10 -0.60 14.56
N TYR A 643 6.98 -0.58 13.83
CA TYR A 643 5.71 -1.18 14.23
C TYR A 643 5.60 -2.68 13.91
N SER A 644 6.56 -3.27 13.19
CA SER A 644 6.47 -4.67 12.77
C SER A 644 6.99 -5.64 13.84
N GLY A 645 6.06 -6.37 14.45
CA GLY A 645 6.31 -7.46 15.40
C GLY A 645 6.09 -8.84 14.76
N PRO A 646 6.29 -9.95 15.49
CA PRO A 646 6.17 -11.32 14.94
C PRO A 646 4.79 -11.67 14.38
N GLY A 647 3.70 -11.10 14.90
CA GLY A 647 2.36 -11.23 14.33
C GLY A 647 2.16 -10.44 13.02
N SER A 648 3.04 -9.49 12.71
CA SER A 648 2.78 -8.52 11.64
C SER A 648 2.64 -9.10 10.23
N PRO A 649 3.46 -10.09 9.79
CA PRO A 649 3.35 -10.69 8.46
C PRO A 649 1.97 -11.28 8.14
N TYR A 650 1.15 -11.62 9.15
CA TYR A 650 -0.18 -12.23 8.95
C TYR A 650 -1.24 -11.28 8.37
N TRP A 651 -0.92 -10.01 8.09
CA TRP A 651 -1.69 -9.21 7.12
C TRP A 651 -1.73 -9.84 5.72
N ALA A 652 -0.82 -10.77 5.40
CA ALA A 652 -0.90 -11.66 4.25
C ALA A 652 -2.29 -12.33 4.08
N SER A 653 -3.05 -12.49 5.17
CA SER A 653 -4.44 -12.96 5.17
C SER A 653 -5.37 -12.24 4.20
N LEU A 654 -5.10 -10.97 3.83
CA LEU A 654 -5.87 -10.26 2.80
C LEU A 654 -5.78 -10.94 1.42
N GLY A 655 -4.70 -11.67 1.15
CA GLY A 655 -4.54 -12.47 -0.06
C GLY A 655 -5.39 -13.74 -0.10
N PHE A 656 -6.08 -14.10 1.01
CA PHE A 656 -7.10 -15.15 1.03
C PHE A 656 -8.53 -14.61 0.90
N ALA A 657 -8.73 -13.31 0.66
CA ALA A 657 -10.06 -12.71 0.52
C ALA A 657 -10.95 -13.38 -0.55
N GLY A 658 -10.34 -14.01 -1.57
CA GLY A 658 -11.07 -14.80 -2.57
C GLY A 658 -11.77 -16.05 -2.02
N LEU A 659 -11.35 -16.58 -0.85
CA LEU A 659 -12.00 -17.75 -0.23
C LEU A 659 -13.40 -17.44 0.32
N ALA A 660 -13.75 -16.15 0.48
CA ALA A 660 -15.10 -15.72 0.80
C ALA A 660 -16.10 -15.96 -0.36
N LEU A 661 -15.62 -16.31 -1.55
CA LEU A 661 -16.44 -16.73 -2.68
C LEU A 661 -16.67 -18.26 -2.66
N PRO A 662 -17.89 -18.72 -2.93
CA PRO A 662 -18.23 -20.15 -2.93
C PRO A 662 -17.50 -20.90 -4.05
N ALA A 663 -17.34 -22.21 -3.88
CA ALA A 663 -16.47 -23.04 -4.73
C ALA A 663 -16.87 -23.14 -6.21
N ASP A 664 -18.14 -22.83 -6.53
CA ASP A 664 -18.72 -22.80 -7.88
C ASP A 664 -18.55 -21.45 -8.60
N HIS A 665 -18.24 -20.37 -7.87
CA HIS A 665 -18.13 -19.01 -8.40
C HIS A 665 -17.12 -18.95 -9.57
N PRO A 666 -17.39 -18.20 -10.66
CA PRO A 666 -16.53 -18.10 -11.86
C PRO A 666 -15.03 -17.97 -11.61
N VAL A 667 -14.62 -17.20 -10.59
CA VAL A 667 -13.20 -17.05 -10.19
C VAL A 667 -12.50 -18.39 -9.85
N TRP A 668 -13.26 -19.41 -9.46
CA TRP A 668 -12.77 -20.75 -9.10
C TRP A 668 -13.09 -21.82 -10.16
N THR A 669 -13.92 -21.51 -11.18
CA THR A 669 -14.43 -22.48 -12.16
C THR A 669 -14.07 -22.17 -13.62
N GLU A 670 -13.99 -20.90 -14.03
CA GLU A 670 -13.47 -20.50 -15.35
C GLU A 670 -11.98 -20.86 -15.51
N PRO A 671 -11.47 -21.13 -16.72
CA PRO A 671 -10.04 -21.32 -16.94
C PRO A 671 -9.22 -20.04 -16.70
N GLU A 672 -7.94 -20.18 -16.32
CA GLU A 672 -6.97 -19.08 -16.45
C GLU A 672 -6.78 -18.76 -17.94
N PRO A 673 -6.45 -17.52 -18.33
CA PRO A 673 -6.16 -17.20 -19.73
C PRO A 673 -4.98 -18.02 -20.27
N ASP A 674 -5.17 -18.65 -21.43
CA ASP A 674 -4.08 -19.33 -22.16
C ASP A 674 -3.09 -18.33 -22.79
N GLU A 675 -3.53 -17.10 -23.05
CA GLU A 675 -2.72 -16.07 -23.69
C GLU A 675 -1.55 -15.59 -22.78
N PRO A 676 -0.34 -15.35 -23.33
CA PRO A 676 0.74 -14.71 -22.59
C PRO A 676 0.34 -13.34 -22.04
N ALA A 677 1.02 -12.92 -20.97
CA ALA A 677 0.88 -11.56 -20.45
C ALA A 677 1.23 -10.52 -21.52
N VAL A 678 0.25 -9.70 -21.93
CA VAL A 678 0.44 -8.67 -22.94
C VAL A 678 1.62 -7.75 -22.59
N GLU A 679 2.62 -7.73 -23.47
CA GLU A 679 3.78 -6.84 -23.43
C GLU A 679 3.37 -5.40 -23.79
N GLY A 680 4.06 -4.43 -23.19
CA GLY A 680 3.81 -3.02 -23.47
C GLY A 680 4.18 -2.10 -22.33
N VAL A 681 3.63 -0.89 -22.35
CA VAL A 681 3.73 0.09 -21.28
C VAL A 681 2.35 0.67 -21.02
N THR A 682 1.96 0.71 -19.75
CA THR A 682 0.75 1.40 -19.28
C THR A 682 1.13 2.63 -18.49
N ALA A 683 0.53 3.76 -18.83
CA ALA A 683 0.75 5.03 -18.15
C ALA A 683 -0.28 5.24 -17.03
N VAL A 684 0.18 5.19 -15.78
CA VAL A 684 -0.65 5.48 -14.60
C VAL A 684 -0.50 6.97 -14.29
N ARG A 685 -1.39 7.78 -14.87
CA ARG A 685 -1.27 9.24 -14.87
C ARG A 685 -1.44 9.88 -13.47
N PRO A 686 -2.37 9.46 -12.59
CA PRO A 686 -2.57 10.08 -11.27
C PRO A 686 -1.37 10.01 -10.32
N VAL A 687 -0.48 9.02 -10.49
CA VAL A 687 0.76 8.87 -9.70
C VAL A 687 2.02 9.03 -10.55
N GLY A 688 1.88 9.45 -11.82
CA GLY A 688 2.98 9.72 -12.74
C GLY A 688 3.91 8.54 -12.99
N TRP A 689 3.37 7.32 -13.13
CA TRP A 689 4.16 6.11 -13.39
C TRP A 689 4.03 5.62 -14.84
N LEU A 690 5.10 5.02 -15.36
CA LEU A 690 5.05 4.10 -16.50
C LEU A 690 5.27 2.68 -16.01
N VAL A 691 4.33 1.78 -16.28
CA VAL A 691 4.40 0.35 -15.94
C VAL A 691 4.73 -0.45 -17.20
N GLY A 692 5.98 -0.86 -17.35
CA GLY A 692 6.48 -1.66 -18.46
C GLY A 692 6.46 -3.16 -18.18
N ARG A 693 6.03 -3.93 -19.17
CA ARG A 693 5.97 -5.41 -19.17
C ARG A 693 6.62 -5.93 -20.45
N SER A 694 7.47 -6.94 -20.30
CA SER A 694 8.20 -7.59 -21.41
C SER A 694 8.08 -9.11 -21.33
N GLY A 695 8.41 -9.80 -22.43
CA GLY A 695 8.35 -11.27 -22.55
C GLY A 695 9.26 -12.03 -21.57
N ASP A 696 10.22 -11.35 -20.95
CA ASP A 696 11.02 -11.88 -19.83
C ASP A 696 10.27 -11.95 -18.48
N GLY A 697 9.02 -11.50 -18.44
CA GLY A 697 8.12 -11.67 -17.30
C GLY A 697 8.32 -10.68 -16.15
N VAL A 698 9.34 -9.82 -16.23
CA VAL A 698 9.64 -8.81 -15.20
C VAL A 698 8.79 -7.56 -15.43
N VAL A 699 8.25 -6.99 -14.34
CA VAL A 699 7.60 -5.69 -14.34
C VAL A 699 8.61 -4.61 -13.98
N ARG A 700 8.63 -3.50 -14.72
CA ARG A 700 9.45 -2.31 -14.45
C ARG A 700 8.53 -1.10 -14.31
N VAL A 701 8.61 -0.40 -13.19
CA VAL A 701 7.84 0.83 -12.94
C VAL A 701 8.79 2.00 -12.87
N VAL A 702 8.64 2.97 -13.77
CA VAL A 702 9.40 4.23 -13.76
C VAL A 702 8.52 5.33 -13.16
N ASN A 703 9.04 6.04 -12.18
CA ASN A 703 8.29 6.86 -11.23
C ASN A 703 8.61 8.36 -11.38
N HIS A 704 7.69 9.13 -11.97
CA HIS A 704 7.80 10.59 -12.14
C HIS A 704 6.81 11.41 -11.33
N GLY A 705 5.90 10.79 -10.55
CA GLY A 705 4.87 11.49 -9.78
C GLY A 705 4.86 11.24 -8.26
N VAL A 706 5.69 10.35 -7.73
CA VAL A 706 5.75 10.03 -6.28
C VAL A 706 7.17 10.19 -5.76
N ASP A 707 7.34 10.86 -4.62
CA ASP A 707 8.65 11.13 -4.01
C ASP A 707 8.66 11.13 -2.46
N HIS A 708 7.52 10.78 -1.84
CA HIS A 708 7.33 10.82 -0.39
C HIS A 708 7.62 12.22 0.21
N SER A 709 7.49 13.30 -0.57
CA SER A 709 7.60 14.70 -0.11
C SER A 709 6.62 15.06 1.01
N GLY A 710 5.57 14.25 1.19
CA GLY A 710 4.69 14.28 2.37
C GLY A 710 5.38 13.95 3.72
N ALA A 711 6.59 13.38 3.72
CA ALA A 711 7.39 13.11 4.92
C ALA A 711 8.31 14.27 5.30
N ALA A 712 8.93 14.18 6.48
CA ALA A 712 9.90 15.16 6.99
C ALA A 712 11.01 15.49 5.97
N ALA A 713 11.52 16.73 6.03
CA ALA A 713 12.60 17.19 5.15
C ALA A 713 13.94 16.59 5.59
N ALA A 714 14.18 15.36 5.15
CA ALA A 714 15.37 14.55 5.42
C ALA A 714 15.88 13.89 4.12
N ALA A 715 16.89 13.05 4.26
CA ALA A 715 17.40 12.19 3.21
C ALA A 715 16.31 11.29 2.57
N GLU A 716 16.50 10.93 1.30
CA GLU A 716 15.58 10.05 0.56
C GLU A 716 15.32 8.68 1.21
N ASP A 717 14.05 8.24 1.19
CA ASP A 717 13.68 6.84 1.45
C ASP A 717 13.83 6.03 0.14
N PRO A 718 14.70 5.00 0.08
CA PRO A 718 14.83 4.13 -1.09
C PRO A 718 13.52 3.45 -1.52
N MET A 719 12.53 3.32 -0.64
CA MET A 719 11.24 2.67 -0.94
C MET A 719 10.22 3.59 -1.66
N TYR A 720 10.51 4.89 -1.78
CA TYR A 720 9.65 5.84 -2.53
C TYR A 720 10.40 6.79 -3.47
N CYS A 721 11.64 7.19 -3.17
CA CYS A 721 12.31 8.28 -3.89
C CYS A 721 13.05 7.85 -5.17
N ARG A 722 13.25 6.55 -5.41
CA ARG A 722 13.96 6.07 -6.62
C ARG A 722 13.17 6.38 -7.88
N LEU A 723 13.89 6.56 -8.98
CA LEU A 723 13.29 6.77 -10.29
C LEU A 723 12.65 5.49 -10.85
N ALA A 724 13.03 4.29 -10.41
CA ALA A 724 12.39 3.07 -10.86
C ALA A 724 12.41 1.92 -9.83
N TYR A 725 11.40 1.04 -9.93
CA TYR A 725 11.15 -0.14 -9.10
C TYR A 725 10.79 -1.35 -9.99
N SER A 726 10.99 -2.58 -9.52
CA SER A 726 10.65 -3.79 -10.30
C SER A 726 10.05 -4.90 -9.43
N SER A 727 9.54 -5.96 -10.07
CA SER A 727 9.17 -7.21 -9.39
C SER A 727 10.37 -8.12 -9.08
N ALA A 728 11.56 -7.81 -9.60
CA ALA A 728 12.71 -8.71 -9.62
C ALA A 728 13.97 -8.19 -8.90
N THR A 729 13.96 -6.96 -8.40
CA THR A 729 15.09 -6.32 -7.69
C THR A 729 14.60 -5.36 -6.60
N GLY A 730 15.19 -5.43 -5.41
CA GLY A 730 15.06 -4.38 -4.39
C GLY A 730 16.09 -3.25 -4.58
N PRO A 731 15.86 -2.05 -4.02
CA PRO A 731 16.85 -0.96 -4.03
C PRO A 731 18.04 -1.26 -3.10
N VAL A 732 19.11 -0.45 -3.19
CA VAL A 732 20.12 -0.37 -2.13
C VAL A 732 19.49 0.33 -0.92
N PRO A 733 19.60 -0.21 0.32
CA PRO A 733 18.95 0.34 1.50
C PRO A 733 19.66 1.58 2.08
N SER A 734 19.98 2.55 1.22
CA SER A 734 20.62 3.82 1.60
C SER A 734 20.22 4.98 0.67
N SER A 735 20.14 6.18 1.24
CA SER A 735 20.02 7.45 0.50
C SER A 735 21.36 7.82 -0.16
N PRO A 736 21.36 8.47 -1.34
CA PRO A 736 22.57 9.11 -1.86
C PRO A 736 23.05 10.22 -0.91
N ARG A 737 24.21 10.02 -0.27
CA ARG A 737 24.82 10.94 0.72
C ARG A 737 26.36 10.87 0.70
N PRO A 738 27.08 11.84 1.30
CA PRO A 738 28.54 11.83 1.35
C PRO A 738 29.11 10.52 1.91
N GLY A 739 30.16 10.02 1.27
CA GLY A 739 30.83 8.77 1.63
C GLY A 739 30.14 7.47 1.15
N VAL A 740 28.89 7.53 0.69
CA VAL A 740 28.19 6.37 0.11
C VAL A 740 28.49 6.29 -1.40
N PRO A 741 28.79 5.09 -1.95
CA PRO A 741 28.95 4.89 -3.40
C PRO A 741 27.65 5.20 -4.17
N VAL A 742 27.72 5.26 -5.51
CA VAL A 742 26.52 5.44 -6.35
C VAL A 742 25.47 4.38 -6.01
N VAL A 743 24.28 4.80 -5.57
CA VAL A 743 23.13 3.88 -5.34
C VAL A 743 22.30 3.72 -6.61
N ASP A 744 21.35 2.80 -6.58
CA ASP A 744 20.48 2.44 -7.70
C ASP A 744 19.53 3.57 -8.15
N ASN A 745 19.09 3.50 -9.41
CA ASN A 745 18.01 4.30 -10.01
C ASN A 745 18.03 5.80 -9.67
N LEU A 746 19.21 6.42 -9.74
CA LEU A 746 19.42 7.85 -9.57
C LEU A 746 19.37 8.61 -10.89
N VAL A 747 18.92 9.87 -10.78
CA VAL A 747 19.30 11.01 -11.61
C VAL A 747 19.64 12.14 -10.64
N ALA A 748 20.93 12.35 -10.36
CA ALA A 748 21.38 13.24 -9.30
C ALA A 748 22.68 13.97 -9.66
N LEU A 749 22.87 15.16 -9.11
CA LEU A 749 24.15 15.85 -9.10
C LEU A 749 25.00 15.42 -7.91
N ARG A 750 26.32 15.32 -8.11
CA ARG A 750 27.31 15.18 -7.03
C ARG A 750 28.36 16.29 -7.10
N ASP A 751 28.52 17.05 -6.02
CA ASP A 751 29.51 18.13 -5.96
C ASP A 751 30.92 17.67 -5.57
N GLU A 752 31.90 18.57 -5.64
CA GLU A 752 33.30 18.31 -5.28
C GLU A 752 33.50 17.92 -3.81
N ALA A 753 32.55 18.24 -2.93
CA ALA A 753 32.53 17.82 -1.52
C ALA A 753 31.85 16.45 -1.32
N GLY A 754 31.37 15.80 -2.38
CA GLY A 754 30.68 14.52 -2.35
C GLY A 754 29.23 14.60 -1.86
N ARG A 755 28.63 15.79 -1.79
CA ARG A 755 27.20 15.98 -1.50
C ARG A 755 26.36 15.63 -2.71
N TRP A 756 25.16 15.11 -2.47
CA TRP A 756 24.26 14.63 -3.51
C TRP A 756 22.95 15.41 -3.54
N SER A 757 22.47 15.76 -4.74
CA SER A 757 21.12 16.33 -4.88
C SER A 757 20.06 15.28 -4.59
N GLN A 758 19.07 15.60 -3.74
CA GLN A 758 17.91 14.76 -3.52
C GLN A 758 16.82 15.06 -4.55
N ARG A 759 16.09 14.03 -5.00
CA ARG A 759 15.04 14.08 -6.02
C ARG A 759 13.65 14.51 -5.47
N ARG A 760 13.63 15.36 -4.43
CA ARG A 760 12.41 15.77 -3.72
C ARG A 760 12.47 17.23 -3.24
N PRO A 761 11.38 18.02 -3.35
CA PRO A 761 10.11 17.67 -3.97
C PRO A 761 10.20 17.63 -5.50
N LEU A 762 9.49 16.70 -6.14
CA LEU A 762 9.33 16.65 -7.60
C LEU A 762 8.04 17.34 -8.07
N THR A 763 8.05 17.73 -9.34
CA THR A 763 6.90 18.17 -10.12
C THR A 763 6.84 17.31 -11.38
N THR A 764 5.78 16.55 -11.58
CA THR A 764 5.51 15.81 -12.82
C THR A 764 5.38 16.80 -13.98
N THR A 765 6.12 16.62 -15.07
CA THR A 765 6.07 17.50 -16.26
C THR A 765 5.30 16.89 -17.41
N VAL A 766 5.35 15.56 -17.58
CA VAL A 766 4.63 14.84 -18.62
C VAL A 766 4.37 13.39 -18.20
N VAL A 767 3.21 12.86 -18.58
CA VAL A 767 2.91 11.42 -18.55
C VAL A 767 2.15 11.09 -19.84
N GLY A 768 2.88 10.78 -20.90
CA GLY A 768 2.37 10.20 -22.15
C GLY A 768 2.27 8.67 -22.05
N ASP A 769 2.20 7.96 -23.17
CA ASP A 769 1.93 6.51 -23.15
C ASP A 769 3.19 5.65 -22.93
N ARG A 770 4.34 6.12 -23.43
CA ARG A 770 5.67 5.53 -23.23
C ARG A 770 6.70 6.51 -22.67
N VAL A 771 6.32 7.78 -22.53
CA VAL A 771 7.21 8.88 -22.11
C VAL A 771 6.66 9.48 -20.82
N ALA A 772 7.50 9.60 -19.80
CA ALA A 772 7.18 10.34 -18.59
C ALA A 772 8.33 11.29 -18.22
N GLY A 773 8.03 12.31 -17.42
CA GLY A 773 9.00 13.33 -17.05
C GLY A 773 8.67 14.04 -15.74
N SER A 774 9.71 14.52 -15.08
CA SER A 774 9.65 15.20 -13.78
C SER A 774 10.78 16.23 -13.66
N ALA A 775 10.54 17.34 -12.99
CA ALA A 775 11.55 18.32 -12.59
C ALA A 775 11.60 18.45 -11.06
N HIS A 776 12.78 18.73 -10.49
CA HIS A 776 12.94 19.07 -9.08
C HIS A 776 13.98 20.17 -8.89
N GLU A 777 13.84 20.98 -7.85
CA GLU A 777 14.88 21.93 -7.43
C GLU A 777 16.09 21.16 -6.90
N VAL A 778 17.30 21.63 -7.20
CA VAL A 778 18.53 20.96 -6.76
C VAL A 778 18.76 21.28 -5.29
N VAL A 779 18.57 20.28 -4.42
CA VAL A 779 18.80 20.39 -2.97
C VAL A 779 19.86 19.37 -2.54
N LEU A 780 21.04 19.85 -2.14
CA LEU A 780 22.20 19.03 -1.77
C LEU A 780 22.11 18.56 -0.31
N LEU A 781 22.27 17.25 -0.09
CA LEU A 781 22.36 16.63 1.24
C LEU A 781 23.83 16.57 1.72
N ASP A 782 24.10 17.08 2.93
CA ASP A 782 25.41 16.99 3.59
C ASP A 782 25.54 15.76 4.54
N ALA A 783 26.68 15.64 5.22
CA ALA A 783 26.96 14.52 6.12
C ALA A 783 26.26 14.62 7.50
N ASP A 784 25.71 15.78 7.84
CA ASP A 784 24.90 16.04 9.04
C ASP A 784 23.39 15.90 8.72
N ASP A 785 23.06 15.29 7.57
CA ASP A 785 21.70 15.18 7.01
C ASP A 785 20.98 16.51 6.75
N ARG A 786 21.74 17.61 6.54
CA ARG A 786 21.14 18.91 6.17
C ARG A 786 20.94 19.04 4.66
N LEU A 787 19.77 19.56 4.31
CA LEU A 787 19.37 19.88 2.95
C LEU A 787 19.70 21.36 2.62
N THR A 788 20.53 21.58 1.60
CA THR A 788 20.96 22.90 1.13
C THR A 788 20.48 23.15 -0.30
N PRO A 789 19.48 24.01 -0.54
CA PRO A 789 19.06 24.39 -1.89
C PRO A 789 20.18 25.08 -2.67
N VAL A 790 20.24 24.82 -3.98
CA VAL A 790 21.07 25.53 -4.96
C VAL A 790 20.16 26.49 -5.73
N PRO A 791 20.19 27.81 -5.46
CA PRO A 791 19.23 28.75 -6.04
C PRO A 791 19.19 28.72 -7.57
N GLY A 792 17.97 28.71 -8.12
CA GLY A 792 17.71 28.72 -9.56
C GLY A 792 18.13 27.46 -10.32
N ALA A 793 18.66 26.42 -9.65
CA ALA A 793 19.07 25.18 -10.28
C ALA A 793 17.94 24.13 -10.23
N VAL A 794 17.52 23.65 -11.41
CA VAL A 794 16.43 22.67 -11.57
C VAL A 794 16.93 21.50 -12.41
N LEU A 795 16.85 20.28 -11.86
CA LEU A 795 17.21 19.06 -12.57
C LEU A 795 15.94 18.45 -13.19
N GLN A 796 15.89 18.44 -14.51
CA GLN A 796 14.82 17.82 -15.29
C GLN A 796 15.21 16.40 -15.70
N THR A 797 14.25 15.50 -15.66
CA THR A 797 14.41 14.08 -15.99
C THR A 797 13.24 13.63 -16.86
N TRP A 798 13.51 12.84 -17.90
CA TRP A 798 12.52 12.15 -18.71
C TRP A 798 12.93 10.70 -18.89
N SER A 799 11.96 9.81 -19.10
CA SER A 799 12.21 8.40 -19.38
C SER A 799 11.28 7.90 -20.47
N VAL A 800 11.83 7.16 -21.43
CA VAL A 800 11.09 6.46 -22.48
C VAL A 800 11.22 4.96 -22.26
N LEU A 801 10.11 4.27 -22.03
CA LEU A 801 10.11 2.84 -21.70
C LEU A 801 9.64 2.00 -22.90
N ARG A 802 10.40 0.95 -23.24
CA ARG A 802 9.96 -0.10 -24.18
C ARG A 802 10.59 -1.43 -23.81
N GLY A 803 9.75 -2.42 -23.50
CA GLY A 803 10.20 -3.74 -23.07
C GLY A 803 11.16 -3.66 -21.85
N PRO A 804 12.33 -4.31 -21.90
CA PRO A 804 13.30 -4.29 -20.80
C PRO A 804 14.16 -3.01 -20.71
N VAL A 805 14.01 -2.06 -21.63
CA VAL A 805 14.89 -0.89 -21.77
C VAL A 805 14.17 0.42 -21.44
N GLU A 806 14.80 1.21 -20.58
CA GLU A 806 14.44 2.60 -20.31
C GLU A 806 15.50 3.51 -20.96
N VAL A 807 15.11 4.38 -21.90
CA VAL A 807 15.96 5.50 -22.33
C VAL A 807 15.72 6.65 -21.36
N ARG A 808 16.68 6.88 -20.47
CA ARG A 808 16.64 7.88 -19.41
C ARG A 808 17.41 9.12 -19.83
N LEU A 809 16.76 10.28 -19.81
CA LEU A 809 17.31 11.56 -20.24
C LEU A 809 17.31 12.56 -19.08
N ALA A 810 18.35 13.39 -18.98
CA ALA A 810 18.49 14.37 -17.91
C ALA A 810 19.14 15.67 -18.40
N ARG A 811 18.65 16.81 -17.86
CA ARG A 811 19.14 18.16 -18.15
C ARG A 811 19.12 19.02 -16.90
N LEU A 812 20.23 19.65 -16.57
CA LEU A 812 20.27 20.74 -15.60
C LEU A 812 19.83 22.04 -16.28
N ARG A 813 18.89 22.77 -15.67
CA ARG A 813 18.63 24.19 -15.95
C ARG A 813 19.12 25.04 -14.78
N THR A 814 19.55 26.26 -15.09
CA THR A 814 19.97 27.29 -14.12
C THR A 814 19.39 28.63 -14.57
N ASP A 815 18.93 29.45 -13.63
CA ASP A 815 18.49 30.83 -13.93
C ASP A 815 19.62 31.69 -14.52
N GLU A 816 19.25 32.66 -15.36
CA GLU A 816 20.22 33.55 -16.00
C GLU A 816 20.98 34.40 -14.98
N GLY A 817 22.30 34.47 -15.12
CA GLY A 817 23.17 35.25 -14.23
C GLY A 817 23.59 34.54 -12.94
N LEU A 818 23.05 33.36 -12.61
CA LEU A 818 23.56 32.52 -11.53
C LEU A 818 24.67 31.58 -12.03
N PRO A 819 25.75 31.36 -11.26
CA PRO A 819 26.77 30.38 -11.62
C PRO A 819 26.21 28.96 -11.50
N PRO A 820 26.54 28.04 -12.43
CA PRO A 820 26.14 26.65 -12.31
C PRO A 820 26.83 25.96 -11.12
N PRO A 821 26.20 24.95 -10.50
CA PRO A 821 26.85 24.14 -9.47
C PRO A 821 28.06 23.41 -10.05
N ALA A 822 29.19 23.46 -9.33
CA ALA A 822 30.38 22.66 -9.61
C ALA A 822 30.12 21.19 -9.20
N ALA A 823 29.34 20.49 -10.03
CA ALA A 823 28.88 19.14 -9.77
C ALA A 823 28.80 18.29 -11.04
N THR A 824 29.12 17.00 -10.95
CA THR A 824 28.89 16.01 -12.01
C THR A 824 27.44 15.55 -12.00
N LEU A 825 26.90 15.17 -13.16
CA LEU A 825 25.60 14.49 -13.27
C LEU A 825 25.83 12.97 -13.27
N VAL A 826 25.12 12.26 -12.41
CA VAL A 826 25.17 10.80 -12.24
C VAL A 826 23.82 10.19 -12.62
N LEU A 827 23.88 9.13 -13.43
CA LEU A 827 22.74 8.33 -13.90
C LEU A 827 23.02 6.87 -13.58
N SER A 828 22.19 6.20 -12.77
CA SER A 828 22.45 4.82 -12.32
C SER A 828 21.31 3.84 -12.59
N GLY A 829 21.67 2.57 -12.82
CA GLY A 829 20.74 1.49 -13.10
C GLY A 829 20.33 0.72 -11.86
N TRP A 830 20.02 -0.55 -12.07
CA TRP A 830 19.38 -1.40 -11.07
C TRP A 830 20.39 -2.05 -10.13
N ALA A 831 20.03 -2.18 -8.85
CA ALA A 831 20.78 -3.00 -7.91
C ALA A 831 20.57 -4.48 -8.25
N THR A 832 21.67 -5.21 -8.46
CA THR A 832 21.66 -6.67 -8.63
C THR A 832 22.55 -7.30 -7.56
N PRO A 833 22.03 -8.23 -6.72
CA PRO A 833 22.85 -8.95 -5.76
C PRO A 833 23.90 -9.83 -6.48
N THR A 834 25.05 -10.03 -5.83
CA THR A 834 26.14 -10.86 -6.37
C THR A 834 26.58 -11.98 -5.43
N ARG A 835 26.02 -12.01 -4.22
CA ARG A 835 26.17 -13.07 -3.22
C ARG A 835 24.77 -13.38 -2.67
N ASP A 836 24.56 -14.61 -2.20
CA ASP A 836 23.32 -15.00 -1.49
C ASP A 836 22.04 -14.68 -2.30
N VAL A 837 22.09 -14.90 -3.61
CA VAL A 837 21.06 -14.46 -4.57
C VAL A 837 19.81 -15.33 -4.48
N HIS A 838 18.70 -14.74 -4.02
CA HIS A 838 17.37 -15.33 -4.06
C HIS A 838 16.71 -15.14 -5.43
N ARG A 839 16.82 -13.94 -6.01
CA ARG A 839 16.41 -13.62 -7.39
C ARG A 839 17.20 -12.42 -7.90
N ALA A 840 17.66 -12.48 -9.15
CA ALA A 840 18.17 -11.33 -9.89
C ALA A 840 18.05 -11.62 -11.39
N PRO A 841 17.57 -10.67 -12.22
CA PRO A 841 17.66 -10.81 -13.67
C PRO A 841 19.11 -10.84 -14.14
N ALA A 842 19.40 -11.61 -15.19
CA ALA A 842 20.77 -11.84 -15.66
C ALA A 842 21.54 -10.55 -16.04
N VAL A 843 20.83 -9.53 -16.54
CA VAL A 843 21.41 -8.27 -17.04
C VAL A 843 20.92 -7.07 -16.24
N SER A 844 21.86 -6.28 -15.73
CA SER A 844 21.66 -4.89 -15.35
C SER A 844 22.77 -4.03 -15.93
N ALA A 845 22.42 -3.00 -16.70
CA ALA A 845 23.40 -2.17 -17.41
C ALA A 845 22.97 -0.69 -17.50
N VAL A 846 23.97 0.18 -17.71
CA VAL A 846 23.80 1.59 -18.07
C VAL A 846 24.75 1.92 -19.22
N THR A 847 24.21 2.26 -20.39
CA THR A 847 24.98 2.54 -21.60
C THR A 847 24.73 3.97 -22.08
N PRO A 848 25.75 4.85 -22.18
CA PRO A 848 25.63 6.19 -22.75
C PRO A 848 25.07 6.18 -24.18
N LEU A 849 24.06 7.01 -24.43
CA LEU A 849 23.49 7.27 -25.75
C LEU A 849 23.69 8.72 -26.20
N LEU A 850 23.82 9.66 -25.25
CA LEU A 850 24.09 11.08 -25.52
C LEU A 850 24.91 11.72 -24.39
N GLY A 851 25.95 12.47 -24.76
CA GLY A 851 26.81 13.23 -23.85
C GLY A 851 28.11 12.51 -23.48
N GLU A 852 29.11 13.28 -23.03
CA GLU A 852 30.43 12.77 -22.59
C GLU A 852 30.34 12.18 -21.18
N LEU A 853 29.93 10.91 -21.11
CA LEU A 853 29.75 10.14 -19.88
C LEU A 853 30.81 9.04 -19.75
N ARG A 854 31.45 8.95 -18.58
CA ARG A 854 32.23 7.76 -18.18
C ARG A 854 31.34 6.77 -17.42
N THR A 855 31.49 5.48 -17.68
CA THR A 855 30.74 4.42 -17.01
C THR A 855 31.52 3.78 -15.87
N GLY A 856 30.82 3.03 -15.03
CA GLY A 856 31.41 2.20 -13.99
C GLY A 856 30.36 1.38 -13.25
N SER A 857 30.79 0.74 -12.16
CA SER A 857 29.87 0.07 -11.22
C SER A 857 30.31 0.31 -9.79
N SER A 858 29.35 0.49 -8.90
CA SER A 858 29.51 0.46 -7.44
C SER A 858 29.15 -0.91 -6.91
N LEU A 859 29.78 -1.30 -5.80
CA LEU A 859 29.42 -2.46 -5.00
C LEU A 859 29.05 -1.97 -3.59
N HIS A 860 27.94 -2.46 -3.05
CA HIS A 860 27.51 -2.21 -1.69
C HIS A 860 27.43 -3.55 -0.95
N GLU A 861 28.21 -3.73 0.13
CA GLU A 861 28.13 -4.92 0.99
C GLU A 861 26.80 -5.06 1.76
N ALA A 862 25.89 -4.11 1.58
CA ALA A 862 24.52 -4.20 2.05
C ALA A 862 23.78 -5.41 1.43
N GLU A 863 22.72 -5.80 2.13
CA GLU A 863 21.78 -6.83 1.73
C GLU A 863 20.40 -6.17 1.53
N ASN A 864 19.64 -6.66 0.56
CA ASN A 864 18.20 -6.45 0.49
C ASN A 864 17.53 -7.84 0.31
N PRO A 865 16.19 -7.96 0.35
CA PRO A 865 15.56 -9.28 0.37
C PRO A 865 15.78 -10.17 -0.88
N PHE A 866 16.46 -9.66 -1.92
CA PHE A 866 16.82 -10.41 -3.13
C PHE A 866 18.23 -11.01 -3.04
N GLY A 867 19.07 -10.53 -2.11
CA GLY A 867 20.42 -11.03 -1.85
C GLY A 867 21.39 -9.95 -1.36
N ALA A 868 22.67 -10.32 -1.26
CA ALA A 868 23.74 -9.48 -0.73
C ALA A 868 24.75 -9.03 -1.79
N ALA A 869 25.64 -8.11 -1.39
CA ALA A 869 26.70 -7.55 -2.24
C ALA A 869 26.12 -6.93 -3.53
N LEU A 870 25.30 -5.91 -3.35
CA LEU A 870 24.51 -5.25 -4.39
C LEU A 870 25.43 -4.46 -5.34
N ARG A 871 25.51 -4.90 -6.60
CA ARG A 871 26.20 -4.20 -7.69
C ARG A 871 25.23 -3.26 -8.41
N VAL A 872 25.63 -2.02 -8.62
CA VAL A 872 24.87 -1.00 -9.36
C VAL A 872 25.73 -0.46 -10.52
N PRO A 873 25.30 -0.59 -11.79
CA PRO A 873 25.94 0.08 -12.92
C PRO A 873 25.56 1.56 -12.98
N TRP A 874 26.47 2.42 -13.45
CA TRP A 874 26.23 3.85 -13.57
C TRP A 874 27.02 4.52 -14.69
N ALA A 875 26.58 5.71 -15.08
CA ALA A 875 27.26 6.65 -15.96
C ALA A 875 27.33 8.03 -15.28
N GLU A 876 28.42 8.75 -15.48
CA GLU A 876 28.69 10.05 -14.85
C GLU A 876 29.41 10.99 -15.84
N THR A 877 29.09 12.29 -15.81
CA THR A 877 29.79 13.29 -16.66
C THR A 877 31.28 13.36 -16.34
N VAL A 878 32.12 13.46 -17.37
CA VAL A 878 33.59 13.46 -17.21
C VAL A 878 34.10 14.71 -16.45
N GLY A 879 33.34 15.81 -16.48
CA GLY A 879 33.53 17.00 -15.63
C GLY A 879 32.19 17.58 -15.17
N PRO A 880 32.16 18.80 -14.62
CA PRO A 880 30.93 19.46 -14.18
C PRO A 880 29.88 19.57 -15.28
N VAL A 881 28.62 19.30 -14.94
CA VAL A 881 27.52 19.29 -15.92
C VAL A 881 27.22 20.73 -16.40
N ARG A 882 27.12 20.90 -17.72
CA ARG A 882 26.82 22.21 -18.33
C ARG A 882 25.29 22.41 -18.37
N PRO A 883 24.75 23.54 -17.89
CA PRO A 883 23.32 23.84 -18.01
C PRO A 883 22.85 23.81 -19.47
N GLY A 884 21.60 23.42 -19.69
CA GLY A 884 20.99 23.28 -21.01
C GLY A 884 21.42 22.03 -21.78
N VAL A 885 22.58 21.43 -21.48
CA VAL A 885 23.06 20.22 -22.17
C VAL A 885 22.28 18.99 -21.69
N LEU A 886 21.66 18.30 -22.65
CA LEU A 886 20.96 17.04 -22.42
C LEU A 886 21.94 15.87 -22.45
N HIS A 887 21.76 14.95 -21.51
CA HIS A 887 22.48 13.68 -21.42
C HIS A 887 21.45 12.54 -21.49
N ALA A 888 21.81 11.40 -22.08
CA ALA A 888 20.92 10.23 -22.17
C ALA A 888 21.68 8.91 -22.04
N VAL A 889 21.03 7.92 -21.41
CA VAL A 889 21.51 6.55 -21.25
C VAL A 889 20.39 5.55 -21.56
N ALA A 890 20.74 4.37 -22.07
CA ALA A 890 19.90 3.19 -21.91
C ALA A 890 20.17 2.62 -20.51
N VAL A 891 19.11 2.45 -19.71
CA VAL A 891 19.11 1.67 -18.49
C VAL A 891 18.40 0.34 -18.78
N VAL A 892 19.08 -0.76 -18.49
CA VAL A 892 18.56 -2.12 -18.75
C VAL A 892 18.40 -2.86 -17.43
N LEU A 893 17.27 -3.56 -17.31
CA LEU A 893 17.10 -4.75 -16.47
C LEU A 893 16.50 -5.81 -17.38
N ALA A 894 17.08 -7.01 -17.49
CA ALA A 894 16.59 -8.05 -18.40
C ALA A 894 17.12 -9.45 -18.03
N GLU A 895 16.47 -10.51 -18.54
CA GLU A 895 17.01 -11.88 -18.49
C GLU A 895 17.97 -12.22 -19.65
N GLU A 896 17.95 -11.44 -20.74
CA GLU A 896 18.91 -11.51 -21.86
C GLU A 896 19.31 -10.10 -22.29
N GLU A 897 20.49 -9.90 -22.89
CA GLU A 897 20.97 -8.56 -23.27
C GLU A 897 20.17 -8.02 -24.48
N PRO A 898 19.37 -6.94 -24.32
CA PRO A 898 18.51 -6.46 -25.38
C PRO A 898 19.26 -5.55 -26.36
N PRO A 899 18.88 -5.52 -27.65
CA PRO A 899 19.43 -4.55 -28.58
C PRO A 899 19.02 -3.13 -28.16
N LEU A 900 19.99 -2.21 -28.12
CA LEU A 900 19.80 -0.86 -27.59
C LEU A 900 19.30 0.13 -28.67
N PRO A 901 18.47 1.13 -28.31
CA PRO A 901 18.02 2.17 -29.23
C PRO A 901 19.11 3.22 -29.49
N GLU A 902 19.01 3.89 -30.63
CA GLU A 902 19.73 5.15 -30.87
C GLU A 902 18.96 6.35 -30.28
N VAL A 903 19.68 7.38 -29.86
CA VAL A 903 19.14 8.69 -29.48
C VAL A 903 19.66 9.75 -30.44
N ARG A 904 18.76 10.60 -30.97
CA ARG A 904 19.12 11.71 -31.86
C ARG A 904 18.45 13.01 -31.41
N LEU A 905 19.21 14.10 -31.39
CA LEU A 905 18.68 15.44 -31.11
C LEU A 905 17.99 16.01 -32.36
N GLY A 906 16.80 16.59 -32.18
CA GLY A 906 16.04 17.28 -33.22
C GLY A 906 15.58 18.68 -32.79
N PRO A 907 14.95 19.45 -33.69
CA PRO A 907 14.40 20.77 -33.34
C PRO A 907 13.30 20.64 -32.28
N GLY A 908 13.57 21.12 -31.06
CA GLY A 908 12.63 21.10 -29.93
C GLY A 908 12.45 19.76 -29.22
N GLY A 909 13.14 18.69 -29.63
CA GLY A 909 12.87 17.35 -29.10
C GLY A 909 13.98 16.34 -29.29
N VAL A 910 13.75 15.13 -28.78
CA VAL A 910 14.67 13.99 -28.86
C VAL A 910 13.95 12.82 -29.52
N GLU A 911 14.52 12.30 -30.60
CA GLU A 911 14.03 11.10 -31.28
C GLU A 911 14.76 9.87 -30.72
N VAL A 912 14.01 8.97 -30.10
CA VAL A 912 14.48 7.62 -29.75
C VAL A 912 14.12 6.69 -30.90
N ARG A 913 15.12 6.00 -31.46
CA ARG A 913 14.94 5.05 -32.57
C ARG A 913 15.24 3.64 -32.09
N TRP A 914 14.24 2.79 -32.12
CA TRP A 914 14.34 1.42 -31.60
C TRP A 914 14.84 0.44 -32.68
N PRO A 915 15.46 -0.69 -32.29
CA PRO A 915 15.92 -1.71 -33.23
C PRO A 915 14.80 -2.34 -34.07
N ASP A 916 13.56 -2.28 -33.61
CA ASP A 916 12.36 -2.69 -34.35
C ASP A 916 11.92 -1.69 -35.44
N GLY A 917 12.66 -0.59 -35.63
CA GLY A 917 12.34 0.49 -36.56
C GLY A 917 11.30 1.49 -36.04
N GLY A 918 10.67 1.19 -34.90
CA GLY A 918 9.76 2.07 -34.19
C GLY A 918 10.47 3.27 -33.57
N ARG A 919 9.69 4.30 -33.25
CA ARG A 919 10.20 5.59 -32.78
C ARG A 919 9.32 6.15 -31.71
N ASP A 920 9.92 6.85 -30.77
CA ASP A 920 9.24 7.67 -29.75
C ASP A 920 9.94 9.03 -29.71
N VAL A 921 9.19 10.11 -29.47
CA VAL A 921 9.72 11.48 -29.41
C VAL A 921 9.46 12.07 -28.04
N VAL A 922 10.51 12.62 -27.43
CA VAL A 922 10.45 13.35 -26.15
C VAL A 922 10.50 14.84 -26.45
N ASP A 923 9.45 15.57 -26.07
CA ASP A 923 9.53 17.04 -25.97
C ASP A 923 10.38 17.40 -24.73
N VAL A 924 11.41 18.20 -24.96
CA VAL A 924 12.38 18.63 -23.93
C VAL A 924 12.49 20.17 -23.86
N GLY A 925 11.40 20.91 -24.09
CA GLY A 925 11.32 22.37 -23.87
C GLY A 925 11.55 22.80 -22.42
#